data_AF-A8USV8-F1
#
_entry.id   AF-A8USV8-F1
#
_cell.length_a   1.000
_cell.length_b   1.000
_cell.length_c   1.000
_cell.angle_alpha   90.00
_cell.angle_beta   90.00
_cell.angle_gamma   90.00
#
_symmetry.space_group_name_H-M   'P 1'
#
loop_
_entity.id
_entity.type
_entity.pdbx_description
1 polymer ?
#
loop_
_entity_poly.entity_id
_entity_poly.type
_entity_poly.pdbx_seq_one_letter_code
_entity_poly.pdbx_strand_id
1 'polypeptide(L)'
;MSFIIGLICLVVSFVFAGVSKADEPQCVLFLYHHKYVPPDVIHAYDWVVLDADSPYVDTLGKLFYLKRRTKLIGYMSVGEIERYRSYYNELKKFSIGKNETWNSEIADLREEEYINFLLNVVARGIVEKGFDGFMLDTLDSYRLAVEEEDYPAFQNAQIRLIRSLKERYPDKLIVLNRGFEILDRVGDIVDAVVVESLFHGIDEDRKYVEVEPSVRERLLKDLEKVKNLGLPVVVIDYVHPRDRELAGKTVDRIKSLGFIPYVSDAELSRVGHSSCSIVPRKIVLLYDSALFNKRHTAAIHRLVQMPLEYLGFVPELHDVRGELPEVYPELGYVGVVSLYVDSRSEKLDRWLLKAKDEGLKLFFMNDLPFKDASSLYRSFGIRSSDNKDPLRKPLRVVWAEEGHGFEAPLVLPYTDELVEPEEGKALVVAENSVGQRHTPFAITPWGGYALNESLLRDSELWVYDPFVVFERLFKPEFPVPDVTTENGRRILTAHIDGDAFTEKASFDPSRLTAEIIRDEVLKVFPIPHTVSIIEAELSPEGIYPERSEELERVALSIFSLDNVEPASHSYTHPFTWQPETVPKEDLMYGYNLNLRGYRLDFRREIEGSIRYINNLIKDTGKRVKVFLWTGYCDPKEEEVGLTYELSVFNVNGGDTVVTKAEPFLSRVSPMGVDYSPFFQVYAPVQNENLYTNLWTEPKWGYVRVIQTFELTEKPRRVKPISIYYHFYSAQELASLNALKKVYRYAISQETTPMYLSEFAARVLDFRDTAFIRVEGGFRIKNSGYMRTVRLKKDMGYPDLRRSLGVLGFREHGDVLYVHLDGSGDNLLILTDKAAADWANLVSTNAITRNYLRTANGFELELEAYIPIELEIDTGACEVKVNGLPLVKGRAHFKGEFNAEVEAVCPD
;
A
#
# COMPACT_ATOMS: atom_id res chain seq x y z
N MET A 1 37.51 -23.18 33.17
CA MET A 1 36.85 -23.59 31.90
C MET A 1 35.95 -22.51 31.30
N SER A 2 35.53 -21.48 32.05
CA SER A 2 34.67 -20.39 31.55
C SER A 2 35.35 -19.34 30.66
N PHE A 3 36.68 -19.35 30.54
CA PHE A 3 37.43 -18.41 29.67
C PHE A 3 37.73 -18.96 28.27
N ILE A 4 37.53 -20.27 28.03
CA ILE A 4 37.78 -20.91 26.72
C ILE A 4 36.48 -21.01 25.90
N ILE A 5 35.31 -21.03 26.56
CA ILE A 5 34.00 -21.02 25.88
C ILE A 5 33.67 -19.63 25.31
N GLY A 6 34.08 -18.54 25.97
CA GLY A 6 33.88 -17.18 25.48
C GLY A 6 34.72 -16.82 24.24
N LEU A 7 35.91 -17.43 24.08
CA LEU A 7 36.78 -17.18 22.92
C LEU A 7 36.36 -18.00 21.68
N ILE A 8 35.73 -19.16 21.88
CA ILE A 8 35.22 -19.99 20.77
C ILE A 8 33.90 -19.42 20.22
N CYS A 9 33.03 -18.81 21.05
CA CYS A 9 31.87 -18.06 20.53
C CYS A 9 32.26 -16.78 19.78
N LEU A 10 33.38 -16.12 20.12
CA LEU A 10 33.83 -14.93 19.41
C LEU A 10 34.52 -15.24 18.06
N VAL A 11 35.11 -16.43 17.92
CA VAL A 11 35.81 -16.86 16.70
C VAL A 11 34.85 -17.57 15.72
N VAL A 12 33.74 -18.16 16.18
CA VAL A 12 32.68 -18.67 15.28
C VAL A 12 31.82 -17.53 14.71
N SER A 13 31.66 -16.40 15.41
CA SER A 13 31.00 -15.20 14.86
C SER A 13 31.84 -14.42 13.84
N PHE A 14 33.14 -14.71 13.69
CA PHE A 14 34.03 -14.03 12.74
C PHE A 14 34.43 -14.86 11.51
N VAL A 15 33.99 -16.13 11.42
CA VAL A 15 34.26 -17.00 10.25
C VAL A 15 33.01 -17.24 9.38
N PHE A 16 31.82 -16.83 9.85
CA PHE A 16 30.61 -16.68 9.02
C PHE A 16 30.25 -15.23 8.67
N ALA A 17 31.13 -14.27 8.99
CA ALA A 17 31.20 -13.02 8.25
C ALA A 17 31.96 -13.28 6.94
N GLY A 18 31.39 -14.15 6.10
CA GLY A 18 31.65 -13.99 4.67
C GLY A 18 31.30 -12.54 4.38
N VAL A 19 32.28 -11.79 3.88
CA VAL A 19 32.05 -10.46 3.31
C VAL A 19 30.88 -10.65 2.37
N SER A 20 29.69 -10.26 2.82
CA SER A 20 28.51 -10.15 1.99
C SER A 20 28.89 -9.04 1.01
N LYS A 21 29.46 -9.45 -0.13
CA LYS A 21 29.24 -8.71 -1.37
C LYS A 21 27.77 -8.35 -1.32
N ALA A 22 27.46 -7.06 -1.19
CA ALA A 22 26.08 -6.58 -1.15
C ALA A 22 25.29 -7.34 -2.22
N ASP A 23 24.14 -7.92 -1.86
CA ASP A 23 23.33 -8.69 -2.80
C ASP A 23 23.22 -7.90 -4.10
N GLU A 24 23.77 -8.48 -5.17
CA GLU A 24 23.90 -7.80 -6.47
C GLU A 24 22.50 -7.38 -6.94
N PRO A 25 22.27 -6.11 -7.29
CA PRO A 25 20.93 -5.66 -7.67
C PRO A 25 20.48 -6.38 -8.93
N GLN A 26 19.26 -6.91 -8.92
CA GLN A 26 18.66 -7.53 -10.11
C GLN A 26 17.65 -6.61 -10.78
N CYS A 27 17.05 -5.72 -10.00
CA CYS A 27 16.01 -4.79 -10.41
C CYS A 27 16.46 -3.36 -10.12
N VAL A 28 16.58 -2.52 -11.15
CA VAL A 28 16.95 -1.10 -10.99
C VAL A 28 15.93 -0.20 -11.68
N LEU A 29 15.73 0.99 -11.12
CA LEU A 29 14.86 2.05 -11.64
C LEU A 29 15.64 3.35 -11.71
N PHE A 30 15.59 4.04 -12.84
CA PHE A 30 16.11 5.41 -12.99
C PHE A 30 14.97 6.35 -13.32
N LEU A 31 14.80 7.39 -12.50
CA LEU A 31 13.78 8.40 -12.72
C LEU A 31 14.31 9.78 -12.33
N TYR A 32 14.50 10.64 -13.34
CA TYR A 32 14.99 12.01 -13.14
C TYR A 32 13.89 13.06 -13.22
N HIS A 33 12.65 12.65 -13.53
CA HIS A 33 11.51 13.53 -13.36
C HIS A 33 11.08 13.64 -11.89
N HIS A 34 10.80 14.86 -11.46
CA HIS A 34 10.19 15.24 -10.19
C HIS A 34 8.71 14.79 -10.01
N LYS A 35 8.24 13.71 -10.66
CA LYS A 35 6.88 13.17 -10.45
C LYS A 35 6.86 12.24 -9.24
N TYR A 36 5.70 12.11 -8.63
CA TYR A 36 5.44 11.15 -7.55
C TYR A 36 5.63 9.71 -8.05
N VAL A 37 6.42 8.91 -7.33
CA VAL A 37 6.55 7.47 -7.55
C VAL A 37 5.79 6.75 -6.44
N PRO A 38 4.81 5.90 -6.72
CA PRO A 38 4.11 5.19 -5.66
C PRO A 38 5.01 4.18 -4.90
N PRO A 39 4.77 3.91 -3.60
CA PRO A 39 5.63 3.01 -2.80
C PRO A 39 5.71 1.56 -3.30
N ASP A 40 4.62 1.02 -3.86
CA ASP A 40 4.61 -0.31 -4.51
C ASP A 40 5.59 -0.38 -5.68
N VAL A 41 5.68 0.67 -6.50
CA VAL A 41 6.66 0.76 -7.58
C VAL A 41 8.07 0.73 -6.97
N ILE A 42 8.34 1.47 -5.91
CA ILE A 42 9.66 1.46 -5.25
C ILE A 42 10.00 0.08 -4.71
N HIS A 43 9.06 -0.55 -4.02
CA HIS A 43 9.23 -1.91 -3.51
C HIS A 43 9.55 -2.92 -4.61
N ALA A 44 9.13 -2.70 -5.86
CA ALA A 44 9.44 -3.60 -6.96
C ALA A 44 10.95 -3.68 -7.31
N TYR A 45 11.71 -2.61 -7.02
CA TYR A 45 13.13 -2.51 -7.39
C TYR A 45 14.06 -2.69 -6.19
N ASP A 46 15.27 -3.18 -6.47
CA ASP A 46 16.32 -3.31 -5.45
C ASP A 46 16.98 -1.95 -5.25
N TRP A 47 17.33 -1.26 -6.35
CA TRP A 47 17.87 0.09 -6.34
C TRP A 47 16.99 1.05 -7.14
N VAL A 48 16.78 2.25 -6.61
CA VAL A 48 16.06 3.33 -7.29
C VAL A 48 16.95 4.57 -7.30
N VAL A 49 17.33 5.00 -8.50
CA VAL A 49 18.15 6.19 -8.74
C VAL A 49 17.24 7.39 -8.97
N LEU A 50 17.35 8.40 -8.11
CA LEU A 50 16.53 9.60 -8.14
C LEU A 50 17.39 10.86 -8.07
N ASP A 51 16.87 11.95 -8.62
CA ASP A 51 17.35 13.28 -8.25
C ASP A 51 16.95 13.57 -6.80
N ALA A 52 17.94 13.91 -5.95
CA ALA A 52 17.70 14.21 -4.55
C ALA A 52 16.83 15.47 -4.35
N ASP A 53 16.75 16.37 -5.33
CA ASP A 53 15.88 17.55 -5.31
C ASP A 53 14.42 17.23 -5.72
N SER A 54 14.10 15.96 -6.00
CA SER A 54 12.73 15.54 -6.23
C SER A 54 11.87 15.74 -4.96
N PRO A 55 10.74 16.48 -5.04
CA PRO A 55 9.86 16.75 -3.89
C PRO A 55 9.22 15.48 -3.33
N TYR A 56 9.27 14.39 -4.10
CA TYR A 56 8.79 13.10 -3.69
C TYR A 56 9.61 12.47 -2.55
N VAL A 57 10.91 12.76 -2.47
CA VAL A 57 11.78 12.24 -1.39
C VAL A 57 11.27 12.68 -0.02
N ASP A 58 10.80 13.93 0.09
CA ASP A 58 10.20 14.45 1.33
C ASP A 58 8.88 13.76 1.68
N THR A 59 8.12 13.36 0.65
CA THR A 59 6.85 12.64 0.82
C THR A 59 7.09 11.23 1.35
N LEU A 60 8.09 10.52 0.84
CA LEU A 60 8.52 9.23 1.40
C LEU A 60 8.89 9.32 2.87
N GLY A 61 9.56 10.40 3.28
CA GLY A 61 9.93 10.64 4.66
C GLY A 61 8.73 10.78 5.62
N LYS A 62 7.55 11.17 5.10
CA LYS A 62 6.31 11.31 5.89
C LYS A 62 5.55 10.00 6.07
N LEU A 63 5.80 9.00 5.23
CA LEU A 63 5.14 7.69 5.29
C LEU A 63 5.81 6.81 6.35
N PHE A 64 5.65 7.17 7.63
CA PHE A 64 6.36 6.58 8.78
C PHE A 64 6.24 5.06 8.93
N TYR A 65 5.22 4.45 8.34
CA TYR A 65 4.99 3.01 8.36
C TYR A 65 5.89 2.28 7.35
N LEU A 66 6.38 2.93 6.29
CA LEU A 66 7.20 2.27 5.27
C LEU A 66 8.54 1.80 5.85
N LYS A 67 8.81 0.49 5.74
CA LYS A 67 10.13 -0.09 6.04
C LYS A 67 10.90 -0.23 4.73
N ARG A 68 11.68 0.79 4.40
CA ARG A 68 12.43 0.86 3.13
C ARG A 68 13.54 -0.19 3.08
N ARG A 69 13.37 -1.14 2.16
CA ARG A 69 14.39 -2.17 1.80
C ARG A 69 15.16 -1.79 0.55
N THR A 70 14.43 -1.23 -0.42
CA THR A 70 14.96 -0.65 -1.64
C THR A 70 15.99 0.42 -1.31
N LYS A 71 17.15 0.33 -1.96
CA LYS A 71 18.23 1.31 -1.82
C LYS A 71 17.94 2.52 -2.68
N LEU A 72 17.88 3.69 -2.06
CA LEU A 72 17.75 4.95 -2.80
C LEU A 72 19.15 5.45 -3.14
N ILE A 73 19.43 5.65 -4.43
CA ILE A 73 20.72 6.13 -4.93
C ILE A 73 20.54 7.56 -5.46
N GLY A 74 21.32 8.51 -4.94
CA GLY A 74 21.19 9.91 -5.31
C GLY A 74 22.00 10.22 -6.56
N TYR A 75 21.36 10.71 -7.60
CA TYR A 75 22.05 11.22 -8.79
C TYR A 75 22.92 12.44 -8.45
N MET A 76 24.13 12.46 -8.99
CA MET A 76 25.11 13.51 -8.79
C MET A 76 25.94 13.71 -10.06
N SER A 77 25.69 14.79 -10.80
CA SER A 77 26.57 15.22 -11.90
C SER A 77 27.91 15.69 -11.34
N VAL A 78 29.01 15.06 -11.78
CA VAL A 78 30.37 15.36 -11.30
C VAL A 78 31.17 16.21 -12.28
N GLY A 79 31.03 15.95 -13.59
CA GLY A 79 31.75 16.67 -14.64
C GLY A 79 30.99 17.84 -15.25
N GLU A 80 29.72 18.04 -14.87
CA GLU A 80 28.88 19.13 -15.39
C GLU A 80 28.12 19.88 -14.29
N ILE A 81 27.86 21.15 -14.55
CA ILE A 81 27.09 22.07 -13.71
C ILE A 81 25.72 22.28 -14.36
N GLU A 82 24.70 21.80 -13.67
CA GLU A 82 23.32 21.84 -14.14
C GLU A 82 22.67 23.20 -13.85
N ARG A 83 22.09 23.84 -14.88
CA ARG A 83 21.57 25.22 -14.77
C ARG A 83 20.35 25.37 -13.86
N TYR A 84 19.61 24.29 -13.61
CA TYR A 84 18.40 24.30 -12.79
C TYR A 84 18.69 24.15 -11.29
N ARG A 85 19.93 23.80 -10.90
CA ARG A 85 20.29 23.62 -9.50
C ARG A 85 20.30 24.95 -8.76
N SER A 86 19.85 24.92 -7.52
CA SER A 86 19.84 26.10 -6.63
C SER A 86 21.23 26.74 -6.47
N TYR A 87 22.29 25.93 -6.58
CA TYR A 87 23.69 26.32 -6.46
C TYR A 87 24.39 26.66 -7.79
N TYR A 88 23.68 26.70 -8.92
CA TYR A 88 24.28 26.98 -10.23
C TYR A 88 25.13 28.25 -10.25
N ASN A 89 24.63 29.34 -9.68
CA ASN A 89 25.32 30.64 -9.70
C ASN A 89 26.64 30.65 -8.92
N GLU A 90 26.79 29.79 -7.93
CA GLU A 90 28.02 29.63 -7.16
C GLU A 90 29.05 28.80 -7.93
N LEU A 91 28.59 27.81 -8.68
CA LEU A 91 29.45 26.87 -9.40
C LEU A 91 29.88 27.31 -10.78
N LYS A 92 29.09 28.11 -11.51
CA LYS A 92 29.39 28.52 -12.90
C LYS A 92 30.79 29.13 -13.12
N LYS A 93 31.42 29.63 -12.06
CA LYS A 93 32.81 30.14 -12.10
C LYS A 93 33.86 29.05 -12.43
N PHE A 94 33.52 27.77 -12.23
CA PHE A 94 34.38 26.61 -12.53
C PHE A 94 34.13 26.04 -13.93
N SER A 95 33.31 26.70 -14.75
CA SER A 95 32.98 26.26 -16.10
C SER A 95 34.16 26.44 -17.06
N ILE A 96 34.50 25.37 -17.78
CA ILE A 96 35.54 25.33 -18.83
C ILE A 96 34.97 25.08 -20.22
N GLY A 97 33.67 24.86 -20.33
CA GLY A 97 33.00 24.56 -21.60
C GLY A 97 31.50 24.45 -21.44
N LYS A 98 30.82 24.13 -22.55
CA LYS A 98 29.37 23.92 -22.57
C LYS A 98 29.05 22.59 -23.24
N ASN A 99 28.05 21.90 -22.72
CA ASN A 99 27.44 20.77 -23.38
C ASN A 99 26.07 21.21 -23.91
N GLU A 100 26.00 21.50 -25.22
CA GLU A 100 24.79 22.03 -25.86
C GLU A 100 23.66 20.99 -25.90
N THR A 101 23.97 19.69 -25.90
CA THR A 101 22.98 18.60 -25.92
C THR A 101 22.12 18.57 -24.65
N TRP A 102 22.73 18.79 -23.48
CA TRP A 102 22.07 18.74 -22.18
C TRP A 102 21.88 20.11 -21.53
N ASN A 103 22.27 21.19 -22.22
CA ASN A 103 22.15 22.57 -21.74
C ASN A 103 22.82 22.80 -20.37
N SER A 104 23.98 22.20 -20.16
CA SER A 104 24.81 22.23 -18.95
C SER A 104 26.17 22.88 -19.23
N GLU A 105 26.93 23.15 -18.16
CA GLU A 105 28.30 23.69 -18.26
C GLU A 105 29.33 22.63 -17.83
N ILE A 106 30.40 22.44 -18.59
CA ILE A 106 31.45 21.45 -18.26
C ILE A 106 32.31 22.02 -17.14
N ALA A 107 32.46 21.28 -16.04
CA ALA A 107 33.16 21.73 -14.84
C ALA A 107 34.66 21.35 -14.86
N ASP A 108 35.51 22.23 -14.32
CA ASP A 108 36.91 21.89 -14.03
C ASP A 108 37.03 21.13 -12.71
N LEU A 109 37.05 19.80 -12.78
CA LEU A 109 37.19 18.95 -11.60
C LEU A 109 38.57 19.08 -10.92
N ARG A 110 39.56 19.70 -11.57
CA ARG A 110 40.90 19.90 -10.97
C ARG A 110 40.87 20.95 -9.85
N GLU A 111 39.86 21.83 -9.85
CA GLU A 111 39.67 22.87 -8.84
C GLU A 111 39.24 22.29 -7.48
N GLU A 112 40.05 22.54 -6.45
CA GLU A 112 39.81 22.00 -5.11
C GLU A 112 38.52 22.55 -4.48
N GLU A 113 38.19 23.82 -4.73
CA GLU A 113 36.94 24.43 -4.28
C GLU A 113 35.71 23.70 -4.85
N TYR A 114 35.78 23.25 -6.10
CA TYR A 114 34.68 22.54 -6.76
C TYR A 114 34.48 21.14 -6.16
N ILE A 115 35.57 20.36 -6.00
CA ILE A 115 35.53 19.06 -5.31
C ILE A 115 34.96 19.21 -3.89
N ASN A 116 35.42 20.22 -3.15
CA ASN A 116 34.93 20.49 -1.80
C ASN A 116 33.44 20.84 -1.78
N PHE A 117 32.94 21.56 -2.79
CA PHE A 117 31.50 21.84 -2.92
C PHE A 117 30.70 20.56 -3.14
N LEU A 118 31.15 19.71 -4.08
CA LEU A 118 30.54 18.40 -4.35
C LEU A 118 30.44 17.54 -3.08
N LEU A 119 31.49 17.48 -2.27
CA LEU A 119 31.52 16.67 -1.04
C LEU A 119 30.70 17.27 0.12
N ASN A 120 30.77 18.59 0.31
CA ASN A 120 30.22 19.26 1.49
C ASN A 120 28.78 19.75 1.33
N VAL A 121 28.34 19.99 0.10
CA VAL A 121 27.01 20.53 -0.19
C VAL A 121 26.16 19.47 -0.88
N VAL A 122 26.59 18.98 -2.03
CA VAL A 122 25.80 18.04 -2.85
C VAL A 122 25.68 16.68 -2.17
N ALA A 123 26.82 16.01 -1.91
CA ALA A 123 26.83 14.69 -1.28
C ALA A 123 26.24 14.71 0.13
N ARG A 124 26.49 15.77 0.91
CA ARG A 124 25.87 15.93 2.24
C ARG A 124 24.34 16.01 2.14
N GLY A 125 23.81 16.82 1.21
CA GLY A 125 22.36 16.95 1.01
C GLY A 125 21.69 15.64 0.61
N ILE A 126 22.34 14.84 -0.24
CA ILE A 126 21.89 13.48 -0.61
C ILE A 126 21.83 12.59 0.64
N VAL A 127 22.87 12.59 1.48
CA VAL A 127 22.92 11.77 2.70
C VAL A 127 21.89 12.21 3.74
N GLU A 128 21.71 13.51 3.95
CA GLU A 128 20.74 14.08 4.90
C GLU A 128 19.29 13.75 4.52
N LYS A 129 19.00 13.59 3.21
CA LYS A 129 17.71 13.11 2.69
C LYS A 129 17.52 11.59 2.81
N GLY A 130 18.51 10.87 3.35
CA GLY A 130 18.41 9.46 3.67
C GLY A 130 18.68 8.49 2.53
N PHE A 131 19.40 8.94 1.48
CA PHE A 131 19.86 8.06 0.40
C PHE A 131 20.94 7.07 0.88
N ASP A 132 20.94 5.88 0.30
CA ASP A 132 21.88 4.79 0.57
C ASP A 132 23.19 4.88 -0.23
N GLY A 133 23.23 5.70 -1.28
CA GLY A 133 24.41 5.82 -2.14
C GLY A 133 24.36 6.99 -3.11
N PHE A 134 25.38 7.05 -3.95
CA PHE A 134 25.57 8.08 -4.98
C PHE A 134 25.73 7.42 -6.35
N MET A 135 25.06 7.97 -7.36
CA MET A 135 25.33 7.69 -8.76
C MET A 135 26.06 8.89 -9.35
N LEU A 136 27.33 8.69 -9.72
CA LEU A 136 28.21 9.73 -10.24
C LEU A 136 28.13 9.74 -11.76
N ASP A 137 27.62 10.83 -12.31
CA ASP A 137 27.45 11.02 -13.74
C ASP A 137 28.48 11.99 -14.33
N THR A 138 28.50 12.09 -15.67
CA THR A 138 29.28 13.05 -16.45
C THR A 138 30.81 12.93 -16.27
N LEU A 139 31.28 11.72 -15.95
CA LEU A 139 32.71 11.43 -15.76
C LEU A 139 33.53 11.53 -17.07
N ASP A 140 32.92 11.59 -18.24
CA ASP A 140 33.60 11.74 -19.53
C ASP A 140 33.42 13.13 -20.17
N SER A 141 32.63 14.04 -19.58
CA SER A 141 32.30 15.35 -20.17
C SER A 141 33.49 16.27 -20.40
N TYR A 142 34.57 16.14 -19.61
CA TYR A 142 35.79 16.94 -19.78
C TYR A 142 36.40 16.79 -21.18
N ARG A 143 36.19 15.65 -21.85
CA ARG A 143 36.70 15.36 -23.20
C ARG A 143 36.15 16.29 -24.28
N LEU A 144 35.01 16.91 -24.01
CA LEU A 144 34.38 17.89 -24.91
C LEU A 144 35.00 19.29 -24.77
N ALA A 145 35.79 19.54 -23.71
CA ALA A 145 36.32 20.87 -23.37
C ALA A 145 37.85 20.96 -23.38
N VAL A 146 38.57 19.84 -23.26
CA VAL A 146 40.05 19.84 -23.18
C VAL A 146 40.69 18.83 -24.13
N GLU A 147 41.97 19.02 -24.42
CA GLU A 147 42.78 18.13 -25.25
C GLU A 147 43.21 16.86 -24.48
N GLU A 148 43.60 15.80 -25.22
CA GLU A 148 43.94 14.50 -24.63
C GLU A 148 45.09 14.56 -23.61
N GLU A 149 46.01 15.53 -23.72
CA GLU A 149 47.12 15.68 -22.78
C GLU A 149 46.66 16.05 -21.36
N ASP A 150 45.49 16.69 -21.22
CA ASP A 150 44.92 17.09 -19.94
C ASP A 150 44.10 15.96 -19.27
N TYR A 151 43.76 14.89 -20.01
CA TYR A 151 42.89 13.82 -19.52
C TYR A 151 43.40 13.17 -18.22
N PRO A 152 44.71 12.89 -18.04
CA PRO A 152 45.22 12.32 -16.79
C PRO A 152 45.00 13.22 -15.57
N ALA A 153 44.96 14.55 -15.73
CA ALA A 153 44.72 15.47 -14.62
C ALA A 153 43.27 15.39 -14.13
N PHE A 154 42.31 15.31 -15.05
CA PHE A 154 40.88 15.10 -14.73
C PHE A 154 40.64 13.72 -14.11
N GLN A 155 41.22 12.67 -14.69
CA GLN A 155 41.12 11.31 -14.14
C GLN A 155 41.66 11.22 -12.71
N ASN A 156 42.81 11.85 -12.43
CA ASN A 156 43.34 11.92 -11.07
C ASN A 156 42.42 12.70 -10.12
N ALA A 157 41.76 13.77 -10.60
CA ALA A 157 40.78 14.51 -9.81
C ALA A 157 39.51 13.68 -9.51
N GLN A 158 39.03 12.88 -10.47
CA GLN A 158 37.91 11.94 -10.28
C GLN A 158 38.27 10.88 -9.23
N ILE A 159 39.45 10.27 -9.32
CA ILE A 159 39.94 9.30 -8.34
C ILE A 159 39.98 9.92 -6.93
N ARG A 160 40.48 11.17 -6.81
CA ARG A 160 40.48 11.89 -5.53
C ARG A 160 39.05 12.08 -5.00
N LEU A 161 38.13 12.58 -5.83
CA LEU A 161 36.74 12.78 -5.41
C LEU A 161 36.11 11.47 -4.92
N ILE A 162 36.22 10.38 -5.69
CA ILE A 162 35.61 9.09 -5.37
C ILE A 162 36.19 8.51 -4.07
N ARG A 163 37.52 8.54 -3.89
CA ARG A 163 38.15 8.08 -2.65
C ARG A 163 37.76 8.94 -1.45
N SER A 164 37.72 10.27 -1.60
CA SER A 164 37.25 11.18 -0.55
C SER A 164 35.77 10.96 -0.20
N LEU A 165 34.93 10.64 -1.20
CA LEU A 165 33.52 10.34 -1.00
C LEU A 165 33.35 9.06 -0.18
N LYS A 166 34.08 7.99 -0.52
CA LYS A 166 34.05 6.73 0.25
C LYS A 166 34.64 6.89 1.64
N GLU A 167 35.73 7.63 1.80
CA GLU A 167 36.33 7.89 3.11
C GLU A 167 35.36 8.64 4.04
N ARG A 168 34.65 9.62 3.49
CA ARG A 168 33.68 10.41 4.26
C ARG A 168 32.37 9.68 4.54
N TYR A 169 31.93 8.84 3.60
CA TYR A 169 30.68 8.11 3.68
C TYR A 169 30.91 6.61 3.43
N PRO A 170 31.58 5.90 4.36
CA PRO A 170 32.06 4.52 4.14
C PRO A 170 30.95 3.51 3.88
N ASP A 171 29.77 3.71 4.48
CA ASP A 171 28.61 2.82 4.35
C ASP A 171 27.76 3.09 3.09
N LYS A 172 28.12 4.11 2.29
CA LYS A 172 27.35 4.49 1.10
C LYS A 172 27.83 3.74 -0.14
N LEU A 173 26.87 3.38 -0.99
CA LEU A 173 27.14 2.80 -2.30
C LEU A 173 27.69 3.88 -3.25
N ILE A 174 28.64 3.50 -4.11
CA ILE A 174 29.16 4.34 -5.18
C ILE A 174 28.92 3.65 -6.52
N VAL A 175 28.07 4.26 -7.35
CA VAL A 175 27.75 3.80 -8.69
C VAL A 175 28.34 4.79 -9.69
N LEU A 176 29.11 4.33 -10.67
CA LEU A 176 29.69 5.20 -11.69
C LEU A 176 28.91 5.06 -13.01
N ASN A 177 28.51 6.18 -13.63
CA ASN A 177 28.16 6.14 -15.05
C ASN A 177 29.47 6.11 -15.86
N ARG A 178 29.74 4.99 -16.52
CA ARG A 178 30.99 4.74 -17.25
C ARG A 178 32.22 4.85 -16.34
N GLY A 179 33.14 5.78 -16.63
CA GLY A 179 34.39 5.96 -15.88
C GLY A 179 35.43 4.84 -16.10
N PHE A 180 35.41 4.16 -17.24
CA PHE A 180 36.22 2.96 -17.50
C PHE A 180 37.73 3.18 -17.29
N GLU A 181 38.23 4.39 -17.52
CA GLU A 181 39.66 4.74 -17.47
C GLU A 181 40.21 4.83 -16.04
N ILE A 182 39.33 5.01 -15.05
CA ILE A 182 39.71 5.13 -13.65
C ILE A 182 39.37 3.87 -12.83
N LEU A 183 38.61 2.92 -13.38
CA LEU A 183 38.11 1.74 -12.65
C LEU A 183 39.23 0.89 -12.04
N ASP A 184 40.37 0.72 -12.72
CA ASP A 184 41.51 -0.03 -12.16
C ASP A 184 42.06 0.58 -10.85
N ARG A 185 41.74 1.85 -10.58
CA ARG A 185 42.21 2.63 -9.43
C ARG A 185 41.15 2.87 -8.35
N VAL A 186 39.87 2.58 -8.64
CA VAL A 186 38.75 2.81 -7.70
C VAL A 186 37.77 1.62 -7.61
N GLY A 187 37.97 0.56 -8.38
CA GLY A 187 37.09 -0.61 -8.40
C GLY A 187 37.01 -1.36 -7.08
N ASP A 188 37.97 -1.12 -6.16
CA ASP A 188 37.95 -1.61 -4.78
C ASP A 188 36.86 -0.95 -3.90
N ILE A 189 36.33 0.20 -4.31
CA ILE A 189 35.37 1.01 -3.54
C ILE A 189 34.10 1.38 -4.31
N VAL A 190 34.00 0.95 -5.57
CA VAL A 190 32.82 1.12 -6.43
C VAL A 190 31.94 -0.12 -6.30
N ASP A 191 30.63 0.09 -6.26
CA ASP A 191 29.63 -0.95 -6.05
C ASP A 191 28.96 -1.40 -7.35
N ALA A 192 28.89 -0.52 -8.37
CA ALA A 192 28.38 -0.86 -9.70
C ALA A 192 28.83 0.14 -10.78
N VAL A 193 28.72 -0.27 -12.05
CA VAL A 193 28.89 0.62 -13.21
C VAL A 193 27.61 0.67 -14.03
N VAL A 194 27.18 1.87 -14.39
CA VAL A 194 26.09 2.16 -15.31
C VAL A 194 26.67 2.48 -16.69
N VAL A 195 25.97 2.13 -17.76
CA VAL A 195 26.34 2.52 -19.12
C VAL A 195 25.11 2.83 -19.97
N GLU A 196 25.27 3.83 -20.84
CA GLU A 196 24.24 4.27 -21.79
C GLU A 196 24.93 4.47 -23.15
N SER A 197 24.55 3.79 -24.24
CA SER A 197 23.58 2.69 -24.38
C SER A 197 24.22 1.53 -25.17
N LEU A 198 23.65 0.33 -25.06
CA LEU A 198 24.22 -0.90 -25.63
C LEU A 198 23.56 -1.33 -26.95
N PHE A 199 22.24 -1.36 -27.03
CA PHE A 199 21.50 -1.75 -28.24
C PHE A 199 20.69 -0.60 -28.82
N HIS A 200 20.01 0.18 -27.99
CA HIS A 200 19.17 1.30 -28.40
C HIS A 200 19.53 2.54 -27.61
N GLY A 201 19.86 3.62 -28.32
CA GLY A 201 20.26 4.90 -27.73
C GLY A 201 19.55 6.07 -28.38
N ILE A 202 20.08 7.26 -28.13
CA ILE A 202 19.63 8.50 -28.76
C ILE A 202 20.77 9.12 -29.57
N ASP A 203 20.45 9.72 -30.72
CA ASP A 203 21.39 10.52 -31.50
C ASP A 203 21.46 11.98 -31.01
N GLU A 204 22.31 12.79 -31.66
CA GLU A 204 22.48 14.23 -31.33
C GLU A 204 21.18 15.04 -31.47
N ASP A 205 20.24 14.58 -32.31
CA ASP A 205 18.91 15.17 -32.50
C ASP A 205 17.86 14.63 -31.50
N ARG A 206 18.28 13.82 -30.52
CA ARG A 206 17.44 13.11 -29.55
C ARG A 206 16.42 12.15 -30.18
N LYS A 207 16.75 11.56 -31.33
CA LYS A 207 15.95 10.51 -31.96
C LYS A 207 16.42 9.15 -31.47
N TYR A 208 15.46 8.25 -31.26
CA TYR A 208 15.73 6.85 -30.89
C TYR A 208 16.39 6.11 -32.07
N VAL A 209 17.57 5.55 -31.84
CA VAL A 209 18.39 4.86 -32.86
C VAL A 209 18.96 3.54 -32.33
N GLU A 210 19.30 2.61 -33.23
CA GLU A 210 20.08 1.42 -32.86
C GLU A 210 21.56 1.81 -32.71
N VAL A 211 22.22 1.28 -31.69
CA VAL A 211 23.65 1.46 -31.48
C VAL A 211 24.43 0.69 -32.55
N GLU A 212 25.30 1.40 -33.27
CA GLU A 212 26.12 0.84 -34.34
C GLU A 212 26.90 -0.41 -33.87
N PRO A 213 26.95 -1.50 -34.67
CA PRO A 213 27.58 -2.74 -34.26
C PRO A 213 29.04 -2.59 -33.79
N SER A 214 29.81 -1.73 -34.44
CA SER A 214 31.22 -1.49 -34.10
C SER A 214 31.40 -0.76 -32.75
N VAL A 215 30.48 0.14 -32.41
CA VAL A 215 30.43 0.84 -31.12
C VAL A 215 30.03 -0.15 -30.03
N ARG A 216 28.98 -0.94 -30.29
CA ARG A 216 28.51 -2.00 -29.38
C ARG A 216 29.60 -3.02 -29.08
N GLU A 217 30.34 -3.50 -30.08
CA GLU A 217 31.44 -4.45 -29.90
C GLU A 217 32.59 -3.87 -29.08
N ARG A 218 32.89 -2.57 -29.22
CA ARG A 218 33.89 -1.90 -28.38
C ARG A 218 33.41 -1.80 -26.94
N LEU A 219 32.17 -1.36 -26.74
CA LEU A 219 31.59 -1.23 -25.41
C LEU A 219 31.54 -2.57 -24.69
N LEU A 220 31.12 -3.65 -25.34
CA LEU A 220 31.13 -5.00 -24.76
C LEU A 220 32.52 -5.41 -24.25
N LYS A 221 33.60 -5.04 -24.94
CA LYS A 221 34.98 -5.31 -24.47
C LYS A 221 35.32 -4.54 -23.21
N ASP A 222 34.83 -3.31 -23.06
CA ASP A 222 35.02 -2.54 -21.84
C ASP A 222 34.17 -3.09 -20.69
N LEU A 223 32.92 -3.50 -20.95
CA LEU A 223 32.06 -4.13 -19.95
C LEU A 223 32.60 -5.47 -19.46
N GLU A 224 33.29 -6.24 -20.31
CA GLU A 224 33.99 -7.45 -19.86
C GLU A 224 35.12 -7.13 -18.88
N LYS A 225 35.82 -5.99 -19.01
CA LYS A 225 36.79 -5.56 -17.99
C LYS A 225 36.11 -5.28 -16.66
N VAL A 226 34.94 -4.63 -16.68
CA VAL A 226 34.16 -4.35 -15.46
C VAL A 226 33.73 -5.65 -14.77
N LYS A 227 33.23 -6.62 -15.53
CA LYS A 227 32.91 -7.96 -15.01
C LYS A 227 34.11 -8.68 -14.42
N ASN A 228 35.28 -8.57 -15.03
CA ASN A 228 36.52 -9.17 -14.52
C ASN A 228 36.96 -8.57 -13.18
N LEU A 229 36.56 -7.33 -12.87
CA LEU A 229 36.70 -6.70 -11.55
C LEU A 229 35.64 -7.18 -10.55
N GLY A 230 34.68 -8.01 -11.00
CA GLY A 230 33.60 -8.55 -10.19
C GLY A 230 32.51 -7.53 -9.85
N LEU A 231 32.39 -6.45 -10.63
CA LEU A 231 31.41 -5.39 -10.46
C LEU A 231 30.15 -5.66 -11.32
N PRO A 232 28.93 -5.45 -10.77
CA PRO A 232 27.72 -5.45 -11.56
C PRO A 232 27.72 -4.32 -12.59
N VAL A 233 27.11 -4.61 -13.74
CA VAL A 233 26.92 -3.65 -14.83
C VAL A 233 25.44 -3.45 -15.08
N VAL A 234 24.99 -2.21 -14.94
CA VAL A 234 23.66 -1.74 -15.31
C VAL A 234 23.72 -1.11 -16.69
N VAL A 235 22.83 -1.52 -17.59
CA VAL A 235 22.74 -0.97 -18.95
C VAL A 235 21.42 -0.23 -19.10
N ILE A 236 21.50 1.05 -19.45
CA ILE A 236 20.36 1.90 -19.76
C ILE A 236 20.26 2.06 -21.28
N ASP A 237 19.16 1.56 -21.84
CA ASP A 237 18.83 1.71 -23.25
C ASP A 237 17.56 2.56 -23.42
N TYR A 238 17.49 3.25 -24.55
CA TYR A 238 16.43 4.20 -24.84
C TYR A 238 15.50 3.69 -25.94
N VAL A 239 14.23 3.51 -25.60
CA VAL A 239 13.18 3.09 -26.54
C VAL A 239 11.98 4.01 -26.38
N HIS A 240 11.32 4.32 -27.50
CA HIS A 240 10.14 5.18 -27.47
C HIS A 240 9.02 4.55 -26.61
N PRO A 241 8.31 5.31 -25.73
CA PRO A 241 7.33 4.76 -24.78
C PRO A 241 6.19 3.93 -25.37
N ARG A 242 5.89 4.11 -26.66
CA ARG A 242 4.85 3.33 -27.36
C ARG A 242 5.32 1.94 -27.80
N ASP A 243 6.63 1.70 -27.84
CA ASP A 243 7.22 0.47 -28.38
C ASP A 243 7.56 -0.53 -27.25
N ARG A 244 6.58 -0.83 -26.37
CA ARG A 244 6.76 -1.70 -25.19
C ARG A 244 7.30 -3.10 -25.53
N GLU A 245 6.91 -3.65 -26.68
CA GLU A 245 7.43 -4.95 -27.15
C GLU A 245 8.94 -4.88 -27.45
N LEU A 246 9.39 -3.79 -28.08
CA LEU A 246 10.81 -3.57 -28.34
C LEU A 246 11.56 -3.38 -27.01
N ALA A 247 11.01 -2.60 -26.08
CA ALA A 247 11.63 -2.40 -24.77
C ALA A 247 11.80 -3.74 -24.01
N GLY A 248 10.77 -4.60 -23.99
CA GLY A 248 10.86 -5.94 -23.41
C GLY A 248 11.92 -6.84 -24.07
N LYS A 249 11.99 -6.85 -25.41
CA LYS A 249 13.03 -7.58 -26.14
C LYS A 249 14.43 -7.06 -25.82
N THR A 250 14.60 -5.75 -25.65
CA THR A 250 15.87 -5.14 -25.28
C THR A 250 16.29 -5.53 -23.87
N VAL A 251 15.36 -5.54 -22.91
CA VAL A 251 15.57 -6.06 -21.54
C VAL A 251 16.11 -7.49 -21.60
N ASP A 252 15.47 -8.38 -22.37
CA ASP A 252 15.91 -9.78 -22.50
C ASP A 252 17.29 -9.92 -23.13
N ARG A 253 17.61 -9.12 -24.17
CA ARG A 253 18.92 -9.12 -24.82
C ARG A 253 20.03 -8.72 -23.87
N ILE A 254 19.84 -7.61 -23.14
CA ILE A 254 20.81 -7.14 -22.13
C ILE A 254 20.98 -8.19 -21.03
N LYS A 255 19.87 -8.74 -20.50
CA LYS A 255 19.90 -9.78 -19.46
C LYS A 255 20.64 -11.04 -19.92
N SER A 256 20.46 -11.46 -21.18
CA SER A 256 21.14 -12.64 -21.74
C SER A 256 22.67 -12.50 -21.78
N LEU A 257 23.18 -11.27 -21.78
CA LEU A 257 24.60 -10.96 -21.70
C LEU A 257 25.12 -10.92 -20.26
N GLY A 258 24.28 -11.17 -19.25
CA GLY A 258 24.65 -11.10 -17.83
C GLY A 258 24.80 -9.68 -17.31
N PHE A 259 24.05 -8.72 -17.88
CA PHE A 259 23.96 -7.34 -17.40
C PHE A 259 22.57 -7.08 -16.81
N ILE A 260 22.45 -6.03 -16.00
CA ILE A 260 21.19 -5.59 -15.38
C ILE A 260 20.51 -4.57 -16.31
N PRO A 261 19.36 -4.90 -16.92
CA PRO A 261 18.71 -4.02 -17.87
C PRO A 261 17.82 -2.97 -17.21
N TYR A 262 17.85 -1.77 -17.77
CA TYR A 262 16.80 -0.76 -17.62
C TYR A 262 16.54 -0.09 -18.97
N VAL A 263 15.29 -0.07 -19.41
CA VAL A 263 14.91 0.49 -20.73
C VAL A 263 13.79 1.49 -20.56
N SER A 264 14.02 2.76 -20.93
CA SER A 264 13.06 3.84 -20.73
C SER A 264 13.07 4.85 -21.90
N ASP A 265 12.27 5.91 -21.75
CA ASP A 265 12.36 7.12 -22.56
C ASP A 265 13.67 7.89 -22.32
N ALA A 266 14.06 8.71 -23.31
CA ALA A 266 15.29 9.50 -23.29
C ALA A 266 15.39 10.47 -22.11
N GLU A 267 14.25 10.90 -21.57
CA GLU A 267 14.16 11.83 -20.45
C GLU A 267 14.18 11.13 -19.08
N LEU A 268 14.15 9.79 -19.03
CA LEU A 268 13.97 9.02 -17.80
C LEU A 268 12.78 9.57 -16.99
N SER A 269 11.69 9.90 -17.70
CA SER A 269 10.56 10.64 -17.15
C SER A 269 9.39 9.76 -16.73
N ARG A 270 9.48 8.47 -17.06
CA ARG A 270 8.49 7.44 -16.75
C ARG A 270 9.19 6.21 -16.19
N VAL A 271 8.42 5.38 -15.48
CA VAL A 271 8.90 4.07 -15.02
C VAL A 271 9.12 3.19 -16.25
N GLY A 272 10.38 2.84 -16.49
CA GLY A 272 10.80 2.00 -17.60
C GLY A 272 10.68 0.51 -17.35
N HIS A 273 11.11 -0.28 -18.33
CA HIS A 273 11.14 -1.74 -18.27
C HIS A 273 12.46 -2.23 -17.65
N SER A 274 12.37 -3.24 -16.79
CA SER A 274 13.53 -3.90 -16.19
C SER A 274 13.31 -5.42 -16.14
N SER A 275 14.29 -6.17 -15.62
CA SER A 275 14.12 -7.59 -15.28
C SER A 275 12.93 -7.87 -14.35
N CYS A 276 12.45 -6.84 -13.65
CA CYS A 276 11.41 -6.90 -12.65
C CYS A 276 10.32 -5.91 -13.05
N SER A 277 9.28 -6.42 -13.70
CA SER A 277 8.09 -5.63 -14.01
C SER A 277 7.05 -5.85 -12.94
N ILE A 278 6.57 -4.75 -12.35
CA ILE A 278 5.49 -4.81 -11.37
C ILE A 278 4.20 -5.33 -12.02
N VAL A 279 3.47 -6.18 -11.31
CA VAL A 279 2.11 -6.54 -11.70
C VAL A 279 1.18 -5.38 -11.31
N PRO A 280 0.50 -4.72 -12.27
CA PRO A 280 -0.33 -3.57 -11.98
C PRO A 280 -1.57 -3.96 -11.17
N ARG A 281 -1.86 -3.21 -10.11
CA ARG A 281 -3.03 -3.40 -9.23
C ARG A 281 -3.88 -2.15 -9.05
N LYS A 282 -3.44 -0.97 -9.51
CA LYS A 282 -4.14 0.29 -9.27
C LYS A 282 -5.29 0.51 -10.22
N ILE A 283 -6.39 1.01 -9.68
CA ILE A 283 -7.58 1.38 -10.44
C ILE A 283 -8.00 2.79 -10.04
N VAL A 284 -8.06 3.70 -11.00
CA VAL A 284 -8.60 5.04 -10.74
C VAL A 284 -10.11 4.95 -10.57
N LEU A 285 -10.62 5.45 -9.44
CA LEU A 285 -12.04 5.65 -9.20
C LEU A 285 -12.39 7.12 -9.43
N LEU A 286 -13.15 7.41 -10.47
CA LEU A 286 -13.59 8.76 -10.78
C LEU A 286 -14.88 9.10 -10.02
N TYR A 287 -14.86 10.21 -9.29
CA TYR A 287 -16.05 10.81 -8.69
C TYR A 287 -16.17 12.29 -9.06
N ASP A 288 -17.34 12.87 -8.83
CA ASP A 288 -17.61 14.27 -9.08
C ASP A 288 -17.96 15.01 -7.78
N SER A 289 -17.09 15.94 -7.37
CA SER A 289 -17.34 16.73 -6.15
C SER A 289 -18.51 17.72 -6.26
N ALA A 290 -19.04 17.96 -7.47
CA ALA A 290 -20.29 18.71 -7.63
C ALA A 290 -21.52 17.91 -7.18
N LEU A 291 -21.46 16.57 -7.22
CA LEU A 291 -22.51 15.67 -6.75
C LEU A 291 -22.26 15.23 -5.31
N PHE A 292 -20.99 14.99 -4.97
CA PHE A 292 -20.58 14.51 -3.65
C PHE A 292 -19.56 15.49 -3.05
N ASN A 293 -20.04 16.45 -2.26
CA ASN A 293 -19.18 17.47 -1.63
C ASN A 293 -18.11 16.89 -0.68
N LYS A 294 -18.25 15.62 -0.27
CA LYS A 294 -17.30 14.88 0.57
C LYS A 294 -16.92 13.58 -0.11
N ARG A 295 -15.61 13.31 -0.20
CA ARG A 295 -15.09 12.14 -0.93
C ARG A 295 -15.55 10.79 -0.36
N HIS A 296 -15.70 10.67 0.96
CA HIS A 296 -16.17 9.44 1.61
C HIS A 296 -17.68 9.17 1.41
N THR A 297 -18.46 10.17 0.96
CA THR A 297 -19.87 9.96 0.62
C THR A 297 -20.09 9.61 -0.84
N ALA A 298 -19.05 9.70 -1.68
CA ALA A 298 -19.12 9.37 -3.09
C ALA A 298 -19.58 7.92 -3.31
N ALA A 299 -20.57 7.73 -4.18
CA ALA A 299 -21.13 6.41 -4.46
C ALA A 299 -20.06 5.41 -4.96
N ILE A 300 -19.13 5.86 -5.80
CA ILE A 300 -18.02 5.02 -6.29
C ILE A 300 -17.15 4.49 -5.15
N HIS A 301 -16.85 5.32 -4.15
CA HIS A 301 -16.09 4.93 -2.96
C HIS A 301 -16.90 3.95 -2.09
N ARG A 302 -18.17 4.26 -1.83
CA ARG A 302 -19.03 3.44 -0.97
C ARG A 302 -19.36 2.06 -1.53
N LEU A 303 -19.50 1.95 -2.86
CA LEU A 303 -20.05 0.74 -3.50
C LEU A 303 -19.00 -0.05 -4.27
N VAL A 304 -18.08 0.61 -4.99
CA VAL A 304 -17.17 -0.04 -5.94
C VAL A 304 -15.81 -0.37 -5.33
N GLN A 305 -15.32 0.46 -4.41
CA GLN A 305 -13.98 0.28 -3.84
C GLN A 305 -13.82 -1.07 -3.13
N MET A 306 -14.74 -1.47 -2.24
CA MET A 306 -14.62 -2.71 -1.46
C MET A 306 -14.57 -3.98 -2.35
N PRO A 307 -15.43 -4.16 -3.37
CA PRO A 307 -15.29 -5.28 -4.29
C PRO A 307 -13.95 -5.37 -5.00
N LEU A 308 -13.34 -4.23 -5.36
CA LEU A 308 -12.03 -4.19 -6.00
C LEU A 308 -10.91 -4.51 -5.01
N GLU A 309 -10.96 -3.98 -3.79
CA GLU A 309 -10.02 -4.31 -2.72
C GLU A 309 -10.03 -5.81 -2.41
N TYR A 310 -11.20 -6.45 -2.36
CA TYR A 310 -11.30 -7.90 -2.18
C TYR A 310 -10.60 -8.68 -3.29
N LEU A 311 -10.62 -8.19 -4.54
CA LEU A 311 -9.92 -8.80 -5.68
C LEU A 311 -8.41 -8.49 -5.69
N GLY A 312 -7.90 -7.75 -4.70
CA GLY A 312 -6.48 -7.41 -4.54
C GLY A 312 -6.06 -6.15 -5.29
N PHE A 313 -6.99 -5.41 -5.89
CA PHE A 313 -6.70 -4.12 -6.51
C PHE A 313 -6.54 -3.02 -5.46
N VAL A 314 -5.90 -1.93 -5.86
CA VAL A 314 -5.69 -0.71 -5.07
C VAL A 314 -6.47 0.41 -5.71
N PRO A 315 -7.70 0.69 -5.26
CA PRO A 315 -8.48 1.77 -5.82
C PRO A 315 -7.94 3.13 -5.32
N GLU A 316 -7.85 4.10 -6.23
CA GLU A 316 -7.41 5.46 -5.96
C GLU A 316 -8.49 6.46 -6.38
N LEU A 317 -9.03 7.20 -5.41
CA LEU A 317 -10.15 8.10 -5.64
C LEU A 317 -9.70 9.46 -6.18
N HIS A 318 -10.21 9.85 -7.36
CA HIS A 318 -9.89 11.12 -8.03
C HIS A 318 -11.13 11.91 -8.44
N ASP A 319 -11.14 13.20 -8.11
CA ASP A 319 -12.19 14.13 -8.52
C ASP A 319 -11.97 14.56 -9.97
N VAL A 320 -12.97 14.36 -10.83
CA VAL A 320 -12.93 14.77 -12.24
C VAL A 320 -12.77 16.28 -12.44
N ARG A 321 -13.10 17.07 -11.41
CA ARG A 321 -12.96 18.54 -11.40
C ARG A 321 -11.55 18.98 -11.01
N GLY A 322 -10.78 18.10 -10.39
CA GLY A 322 -9.39 18.32 -9.96
C GLY A 322 -8.36 17.95 -11.03
N GLU A 323 -7.11 17.78 -10.61
CA GLU A 323 -6.07 17.18 -11.44
C GLU A 323 -6.23 15.66 -11.49
N LEU A 324 -6.09 15.11 -12.70
CA LEU A 324 -6.17 13.67 -12.94
C LEU A 324 -4.75 13.09 -13.01
N PRO A 325 -4.52 11.89 -12.46
CA PRO A 325 -3.18 11.33 -12.33
C PRO A 325 -2.63 10.92 -13.70
N GLU A 326 -1.31 10.80 -13.82
CA GLU A 326 -0.72 10.05 -14.92
C GLU A 326 -0.95 8.56 -14.71
N VAL A 327 -1.40 7.85 -15.75
CA VAL A 327 -1.79 6.44 -15.65
C VAL A 327 -1.18 5.63 -16.79
N TYR A 328 -0.49 4.55 -16.43
CA TYR A 328 0.07 3.54 -17.34
C TYR A 328 0.47 2.29 -16.53
N PRO A 329 0.59 1.10 -17.16
CA PRO A 329 0.85 -0.17 -16.46
C PRO A 329 2.13 -0.22 -15.62
N GLU A 330 3.22 0.38 -16.11
CA GLU A 330 4.51 0.38 -15.41
C GLU A 330 4.47 1.23 -14.12
N LEU A 331 3.51 2.16 -13.99
CA LEU A 331 3.22 2.89 -12.75
C LEU A 331 2.24 2.13 -11.82
N GLY A 332 1.87 0.91 -12.20
CA GLY A 332 1.01 0.01 -11.45
C GLY A 332 -0.47 0.08 -11.83
N TYR A 333 -0.89 0.85 -12.84
CA TYR A 333 -2.31 1.01 -13.19
C TYR A 333 -2.82 -0.05 -14.17
N VAL A 334 -3.97 -0.63 -13.87
CA VAL A 334 -4.65 -1.60 -14.75
C VAL A 334 -5.97 -1.06 -15.31
N GLY A 335 -6.58 -0.05 -14.68
CA GLY A 335 -7.89 0.41 -15.09
C GLY A 335 -8.42 1.71 -14.50
N VAL A 336 -9.60 2.06 -14.97
CA VAL A 336 -10.40 3.22 -14.52
C VAL A 336 -11.85 2.78 -14.39
N VAL A 337 -12.51 3.19 -13.30
CA VAL A 337 -13.95 3.02 -13.12
C VAL A 337 -14.59 4.37 -12.79
N SER A 338 -15.75 4.66 -13.37
CA SER A 338 -16.56 5.84 -13.00
C SER A 338 -17.98 5.44 -12.66
N LEU A 339 -18.61 6.22 -11.78
CA LEU A 339 -20.01 6.10 -11.40
C LEU A 339 -20.55 7.48 -11.01
N TYR A 340 -21.60 7.94 -11.71
CA TYR A 340 -22.25 9.24 -11.53
C TYR A 340 -21.31 10.43 -11.71
N VAL A 341 -20.98 10.75 -12.96
CA VAL A 341 -20.10 11.88 -13.32
C VAL A 341 -20.81 12.88 -14.23
N ASP A 342 -21.18 14.04 -13.65
CA ASP A 342 -21.90 15.11 -14.37
C ASP A 342 -20.95 16.15 -14.99
N SER A 343 -19.81 16.39 -14.35
CA SER A 343 -18.80 17.37 -14.75
C SER A 343 -18.01 16.88 -15.97
N ARG A 344 -18.55 17.14 -17.16
CA ARG A 344 -17.95 16.76 -18.46
C ARG A 344 -17.00 17.84 -18.97
N SER A 345 -15.79 17.47 -19.40
CA SER A 345 -14.78 18.42 -19.90
C SER A 345 -13.88 17.82 -20.99
N GLU A 346 -13.31 18.68 -21.85
CA GLU A 346 -12.28 18.25 -22.83
C GLU A 346 -11.01 17.72 -22.16
N LYS A 347 -10.75 18.15 -20.92
CA LYS A 347 -9.66 17.61 -20.10
C LYS A 347 -9.92 16.14 -19.78
N LEU A 348 -11.14 15.82 -19.31
CA LEU A 348 -11.55 14.47 -18.98
C LEU A 348 -11.58 13.57 -20.23
N ASP A 349 -12.17 14.04 -21.33
CA ASP A 349 -12.24 13.30 -22.60
C ASP A 349 -10.82 12.91 -23.09
N ARG A 350 -9.87 13.86 -23.11
CA ARG A 350 -8.47 13.60 -23.50
C ARG A 350 -7.79 12.63 -22.54
N TRP A 351 -8.05 12.74 -21.25
CA TRP A 351 -7.46 11.86 -20.25
C TRP A 351 -7.98 10.42 -20.38
N LEU A 352 -9.29 10.23 -20.60
CA LEU A 352 -9.89 8.91 -20.83
C LEU A 352 -9.37 8.25 -22.12
N LEU A 353 -9.21 9.03 -23.20
CA LEU A 353 -8.57 8.54 -24.42
C LEU A 353 -7.11 8.13 -24.18
N LYS A 354 -6.34 8.94 -23.45
CA LYS A 354 -4.96 8.58 -23.09
C LYS A 354 -4.92 7.29 -22.26
N ALA A 355 -5.78 7.14 -21.25
CA ALA A 355 -5.84 5.92 -20.44
C ALA A 355 -6.17 4.69 -21.31
N LYS A 356 -7.12 4.81 -22.24
CA LYS A 356 -7.43 3.76 -23.21
C LYS A 356 -6.22 3.42 -24.11
N ASP A 357 -5.53 4.43 -24.63
CA ASP A 357 -4.40 4.26 -25.53
C ASP A 357 -3.15 3.67 -24.82
N GLU A 358 -3.02 3.89 -23.51
CA GLU A 358 -2.00 3.25 -22.65
C GLU A 358 -2.36 1.77 -22.33
N GLY A 359 -3.54 1.31 -22.74
CA GLY A 359 -3.99 -0.08 -22.63
C GLY A 359 -4.80 -0.42 -21.37
N LEU A 360 -5.22 0.59 -20.60
CA LEU A 360 -5.99 0.38 -19.37
C LEU A 360 -7.42 -0.09 -19.68
N LYS A 361 -8.01 -0.85 -18.76
CA LYS A 361 -9.44 -1.24 -18.83
C LYS A 361 -10.31 -0.13 -18.24
N LEU A 362 -11.17 0.47 -19.05
CA LEU A 362 -12.09 1.52 -18.64
C LEU A 362 -13.49 0.94 -18.47
N PHE A 363 -14.15 1.18 -17.34
CA PHE A 363 -15.50 0.71 -17.07
C PHE A 363 -16.40 1.83 -16.54
N PHE A 364 -17.48 2.08 -17.27
CA PHE A 364 -18.40 3.17 -16.98
C PHE A 364 -19.71 2.64 -16.42
N MET A 365 -20.12 3.11 -15.25
CA MET A 365 -21.35 2.68 -14.58
C MET A 365 -22.39 3.81 -14.56
N ASN A 366 -23.60 3.48 -15.01
CA ASN A 366 -24.80 4.32 -15.14
C ASN A 366 -24.71 5.50 -16.13
N ASP A 367 -23.52 6.09 -16.34
CA ASP A 367 -23.30 7.17 -17.29
C ASP A 367 -22.03 6.96 -18.13
N LEU A 368 -21.98 7.62 -19.29
CA LEU A 368 -20.75 7.80 -20.09
C LEU A 368 -20.31 9.26 -19.94
N PRO A 369 -19.18 9.56 -19.27
CA PRO A 369 -18.82 10.92 -18.85
C PRO A 369 -18.18 11.76 -19.97
N PHE A 370 -18.69 11.63 -21.20
CA PHE A 370 -18.11 12.29 -22.37
C PHE A 370 -18.73 13.66 -22.62
N LYS A 371 -17.88 14.67 -22.85
CA LYS A 371 -18.33 15.98 -23.33
C LYS A 371 -18.64 15.93 -24.83
N ASP A 372 -17.72 15.41 -25.65
CA ASP A 372 -17.94 15.15 -27.09
C ASP A 372 -18.37 13.69 -27.32
N ALA A 373 -19.62 13.39 -26.97
CA ALA A 373 -20.16 12.02 -27.05
C ALA A 373 -20.00 11.40 -28.46
N SER A 374 -20.21 12.16 -29.53
CA SER A 374 -20.13 11.63 -30.91
C SER A 374 -18.72 11.19 -31.31
N SER A 375 -17.68 11.93 -30.91
CA SER A 375 -16.29 11.57 -31.18
C SER A 375 -15.82 10.41 -30.28
N LEU A 376 -16.17 10.48 -28.99
CA LEU A 376 -15.74 9.49 -28.01
C LEU A 376 -16.43 8.15 -28.23
N TYR A 377 -17.73 8.12 -28.53
CA TYR A 377 -18.41 6.87 -28.88
C TYR A 377 -17.73 6.15 -30.04
N ARG A 378 -17.39 6.85 -31.13
CA ARG A 378 -16.61 6.26 -32.24
C ARG A 378 -15.24 5.76 -31.79
N SER A 379 -14.53 6.54 -30.99
CA SER A 379 -13.21 6.17 -30.46
C SER A 379 -13.23 4.96 -29.52
N PHE A 380 -14.39 4.70 -28.91
CA PHE A 380 -14.67 3.54 -28.04
C PHE A 380 -15.47 2.44 -28.77
N GLY A 381 -15.75 2.56 -30.07
CA GLY A 381 -16.53 1.56 -30.82
C GLY A 381 -17.95 1.37 -30.27
N ILE A 382 -18.60 2.47 -29.88
CA ILE A 382 -19.99 2.51 -29.43
C ILE A 382 -20.82 3.16 -30.54
N ARG A 383 -21.87 2.46 -31.00
CA ARG A 383 -22.88 3.04 -31.88
C ARG A 383 -24.02 3.55 -31.01
N SER A 384 -24.42 4.80 -31.19
CA SER A 384 -25.58 5.36 -30.52
C SER A 384 -26.65 5.81 -31.50
N SER A 385 -27.91 5.80 -31.05
CA SER A 385 -29.06 6.29 -31.80
C SER A 385 -30.16 6.78 -30.85
N ASP A 386 -30.98 7.72 -31.32
CA ASP A 386 -32.13 8.19 -30.55
C ASP A 386 -33.16 7.07 -30.34
N ASN A 387 -33.73 7.02 -29.14
CA ASN A 387 -34.89 6.19 -28.85
C ASN A 387 -36.14 6.80 -29.48
N LYS A 388 -36.70 6.13 -30.49
CA LYS A 388 -37.87 6.59 -31.25
C LYS A 388 -39.19 6.06 -30.69
N ASP A 389 -39.19 5.47 -29.49
CA ASP A 389 -40.39 4.98 -28.83
C ASP A 389 -41.24 6.14 -28.28
N PRO A 390 -42.42 6.44 -28.87
CA PRO A 390 -43.24 7.56 -28.43
C PRO A 390 -43.93 7.29 -27.09
N LEU A 391 -44.01 6.02 -26.66
CA LEU A 391 -44.71 5.62 -25.43
C LEU A 391 -43.83 5.76 -24.19
N ARG A 392 -42.52 5.99 -24.36
CA ARG A 392 -41.51 6.11 -23.29
C ARG A 392 -41.62 5.01 -22.22
N LYS A 393 -41.87 3.77 -22.66
CA LYS A 393 -42.02 2.61 -21.77
C LYS A 393 -40.65 2.08 -21.33
N PRO A 394 -40.57 1.39 -20.18
CA PRO A 394 -39.40 0.60 -19.80
C PRO A 394 -38.97 -0.34 -20.93
N LEU A 395 -37.66 -0.55 -21.06
CA LEU A 395 -37.12 -1.41 -22.11
C LEU A 395 -37.37 -2.88 -21.77
N ARG A 396 -37.74 -3.66 -22.79
CA ARG A 396 -37.96 -5.10 -22.63
C ARG A 396 -36.64 -5.83 -22.79
N VAL A 397 -36.19 -6.51 -21.75
CA VAL A 397 -35.00 -7.38 -21.82
C VAL A 397 -35.28 -8.52 -22.79
N VAL A 398 -34.45 -8.64 -23.83
CA VAL A 398 -34.51 -9.70 -24.84
C VAL A 398 -33.57 -10.84 -24.45
N TRP A 399 -32.42 -10.49 -23.87
CA TRP A 399 -31.43 -11.44 -23.40
C TRP A 399 -30.61 -10.83 -22.25
N ALA A 400 -30.25 -11.65 -21.27
CA ALA A 400 -29.37 -11.29 -20.18
C ALA A 400 -28.51 -12.49 -19.78
N GLU A 401 -27.26 -12.23 -19.41
CA GLU A 401 -26.36 -13.24 -18.85
C GLU A 401 -26.95 -13.79 -17.52
N GLU A 402 -26.64 -15.05 -17.22
CA GLU A 402 -26.95 -15.63 -15.91
C GLU A 402 -26.28 -14.85 -14.77
N GLY A 403 -26.87 -14.90 -13.58
CA GLY A 403 -26.36 -14.21 -12.38
C GLY A 403 -26.94 -12.81 -12.13
N HIS A 404 -27.93 -12.37 -12.92
CA HIS A 404 -28.75 -11.20 -12.59
C HIS A 404 -29.72 -11.50 -11.44
N GLY A 405 -30.23 -10.46 -10.78
CA GLY A 405 -31.10 -10.60 -9.62
C GLY A 405 -30.35 -10.83 -8.31
N PHE A 406 -29.08 -10.39 -8.23
CA PHE A 406 -28.21 -10.63 -7.08
C PHE A 406 -28.77 -10.00 -5.78
N GLU A 407 -28.94 -8.67 -5.74
CA GLU A 407 -29.66 -7.96 -4.67
C GLU A 407 -30.96 -7.33 -5.18
N ALA A 408 -31.01 -7.02 -6.48
CA ALA A 408 -32.12 -6.36 -7.14
C ALA A 408 -32.44 -7.01 -8.50
N PRO A 409 -33.73 -7.19 -8.88
CA PRO A 409 -34.07 -7.68 -10.21
C PRO A 409 -33.63 -6.73 -11.33
N LEU A 410 -33.25 -7.30 -12.48
CA LEU A 410 -32.91 -6.56 -13.69
C LEU A 410 -34.19 -5.92 -14.28
N VAL A 411 -34.30 -4.61 -14.14
CA VAL A 411 -35.38 -3.80 -14.73
C VAL A 411 -34.72 -2.60 -15.40
N LEU A 412 -35.01 -2.39 -16.68
CA LEU A 412 -34.40 -1.32 -17.46
C LEU A 412 -35.41 -0.18 -17.68
N PRO A 413 -35.16 1.01 -17.12
CA PRO A 413 -36.01 2.16 -17.38
C PRO A 413 -35.92 2.61 -18.84
N TYR A 414 -36.83 3.51 -19.23
CA TYR A 414 -36.71 4.21 -20.51
C TYR A 414 -35.45 5.08 -20.51
N THR A 415 -34.78 5.17 -21.67
CA THR A 415 -33.65 6.08 -21.94
C THR A 415 -33.87 6.77 -23.29
N ASP A 416 -33.46 8.03 -23.42
CA ASP A 416 -33.56 8.77 -24.67
C ASP A 416 -32.52 8.34 -25.72
N GLU A 417 -31.39 7.76 -25.28
CA GLU A 417 -30.33 7.27 -26.15
C GLU A 417 -30.17 5.75 -26.01
N LEU A 418 -30.08 5.05 -27.16
CA LEU A 418 -29.82 3.62 -27.24
C LEU A 418 -28.39 3.39 -27.77
N VAL A 419 -27.60 2.64 -27.02
CA VAL A 419 -26.24 2.23 -27.42
C VAL A 419 -26.14 0.76 -27.80
N GLU A 420 -25.21 0.45 -28.71
CA GLU A 420 -24.76 -0.91 -29.04
C GLU A 420 -23.23 -0.92 -29.24
N PRO A 421 -22.49 -1.91 -28.68
CA PRO A 421 -21.07 -2.03 -28.95
C PRO A 421 -20.82 -2.53 -30.40
N GLU A 422 -19.72 -2.10 -31.01
CA GLU A 422 -19.25 -2.66 -32.29
C GLU A 422 -18.57 -4.02 -32.08
N GLU A 423 -17.82 -4.17 -31.00
CA GLU A 423 -17.11 -5.39 -30.61
C GLU A 423 -17.27 -5.68 -29.10
N GLY A 424 -17.17 -6.95 -28.74
CA GLY A 424 -17.21 -7.40 -27.35
C GLY A 424 -18.38 -8.34 -27.03
N LYS A 425 -18.53 -8.65 -25.75
CA LYS A 425 -19.60 -9.50 -25.23
C LYS A 425 -20.69 -8.63 -24.60
N ALA A 426 -21.88 -8.65 -25.20
CA ALA A 426 -23.09 -8.14 -24.54
C ALA A 426 -23.39 -9.00 -23.31
N LEU A 427 -23.80 -8.36 -22.21
CA LEU A 427 -24.28 -9.00 -20.98
C LEU A 427 -25.77 -8.76 -20.74
N VAL A 428 -26.30 -7.64 -21.25
CA VAL A 428 -27.73 -7.37 -21.29
C VAL A 428 -28.08 -6.78 -22.66
N VAL A 429 -29.12 -7.32 -23.29
CA VAL A 429 -29.70 -6.82 -24.54
C VAL A 429 -31.19 -6.59 -24.31
N ALA A 430 -31.66 -5.42 -24.70
CA ALA A 430 -33.04 -4.99 -24.58
C ALA A 430 -33.57 -4.39 -25.88
N GLU A 431 -34.89 -4.28 -25.97
CA GLU A 431 -35.60 -3.64 -27.08
C GLU A 431 -36.66 -2.68 -26.54
N ASN A 432 -36.85 -1.56 -27.23
CA ASN A 432 -37.99 -0.69 -26.99
C ASN A 432 -39.27 -1.25 -27.66
N SER A 433 -40.41 -0.57 -27.50
CA SER A 433 -41.68 -1.08 -28.05
C SER A 433 -41.80 -1.01 -29.57
N VAL A 434 -40.91 -0.28 -30.25
CA VAL A 434 -40.83 -0.18 -31.72
C VAL A 434 -39.73 -1.07 -32.33
N GLY A 435 -39.08 -1.92 -31.52
CA GLY A 435 -38.10 -2.90 -31.97
C GLY A 435 -36.68 -2.38 -32.18
N GLN A 436 -36.35 -1.16 -31.70
CA GLN A 436 -34.95 -0.72 -31.67
C GLN A 436 -34.21 -1.44 -30.55
N ARG A 437 -33.02 -1.95 -30.90
CA ARG A 437 -32.15 -2.70 -29.98
C ARG A 437 -31.31 -1.75 -29.13
N HIS A 438 -31.00 -2.21 -27.93
CA HIS A 438 -30.15 -1.54 -26.96
C HIS A 438 -29.33 -2.58 -26.19
N THR A 439 -28.05 -2.31 -25.95
CA THR A 439 -27.17 -3.17 -25.16
C THR A 439 -26.63 -2.35 -24.00
N PRO A 440 -27.37 -2.19 -22.88
CA PRO A 440 -26.94 -1.32 -21.79
C PRO A 440 -25.74 -1.87 -21.01
N PHE A 441 -25.47 -3.18 -21.08
CA PHE A 441 -24.34 -3.79 -20.39
C PHE A 441 -23.50 -4.62 -21.36
N ALA A 442 -22.24 -4.23 -21.55
CA ALA A 442 -21.28 -4.95 -22.38
C ALA A 442 -19.86 -4.86 -21.82
N ILE A 443 -19.07 -5.93 -22.06
CA ILE A 443 -17.62 -5.94 -21.88
C ILE A 443 -16.97 -5.95 -23.26
N THR A 444 -16.06 -5.01 -23.50
CA THR A 444 -15.39 -4.76 -24.78
C THR A 444 -13.87 -4.96 -24.62
N PRO A 445 -13.07 -4.96 -25.72
CA PRO A 445 -11.62 -5.07 -25.61
C PRO A 445 -10.95 -3.99 -24.74
N TRP A 446 -11.52 -2.78 -24.69
CA TRP A 446 -11.00 -1.66 -23.88
C TRP A 446 -11.58 -1.62 -22.45
N GLY A 447 -12.49 -2.52 -22.09
CA GLY A 447 -13.12 -2.56 -20.77
C GLY A 447 -14.63 -2.79 -20.89
N GLY A 448 -15.45 -1.75 -20.81
CA GLY A 448 -16.88 -1.85 -21.06
C GLY A 448 -17.73 -0.78 -20.39
N TYR A 449 -19.02 -1.05 -20.29
CA TYR A 449 -19.98 -0.16 -19.62
C TYR A 449 -21.20 -0.93 -19.13
N ALA A 450 -21.85 -0.41 -18.10
CA ALA A 450 -23.16 -0.84 -17.62
C ALA A 450 -24.04 0.38 -17.33
N LEU A 451 -24.99 0.65 -18.22
CA LEU A 451 -25.82 1.85 -18.24
C LEU A 451 -27.25 1.54 -17.78
N ASN A 452 -28.02 2.59 -17.51
CA ASN A 452 -29.47 2.52 -17.30
C ASN A 452 -29.85 1.46 -16.25
N GLU A 453 -29.16 1.46 -15.11
CA GLU A 453 -29.41 0.57 -13.97
C GLU A 453 -29.23 -0.93 -14.29
N SER A 454 -28.54 -1.28 -15.38
CA SER A 454 -28.30 -2.67 -15.76
C SER A 454 -27.36 -3.43 -14.82
N LEU A 455 -26.56 -2.73 -14.03
CA LEU A 455 -25.65 -3.29 -13.02
C LEU A 455 -25.95 -2.82 -11.59
N LEU A 456 -26.36 -1.56 -11.41
CA LEU A 456 -26.64 -0.96 -10.12
C LEU A 456 -27.99 -0.24 -10.16
N ARG A 457 -28.93 -0.67 -9.33
CA ARG A 457 -30.31 -0.17 -9.29
C ARG A 457 -30.58 0.58 -7.99
N ASP A 458 -31.54 1.51 -8.02
CA ASP A 458 -31.95 2.30 -6.85
C ASP A 458 -30.75 3.01 -6.18
N SER A 459 -29.71 3.30 -6.98
CA SER A 459 -28.42 3.89 -6.60
C SER A 459 -27.51 3.09 -5.67
N GLU A 460 -27.93 1.95 -5.13
CA GLU A 460 -27.13 1.18 -4.15
C GLU A 460 -27.26 -0.35 -4.20
N LEU A 461 -28.21 -0.90 -4.97
CA LEU A 461 -28.47 -2.34 -5.03
C LEU A 461 -27.88 -2.98 -6.28
N TRP A 462 -27.08 -4.01 -6.11
CA TRP A 462 -26.40 -4.70 -7.21
C TRP A 462 -27.35 -5.65 -7.96
N VAL A 463 -27.49 -5.45 -9.27
CA VAL A 463 -28.25 -6.37 -10.14
C VAL A 463 -27.45 -7.63 -10.43
N TYR A 464 -26.13 -7.51 -10.58
CA TYR A 464 -25.18 -8.62 -10.73
C TYR A 464 -24.13 -8.56 -9.62
N ASP A 465 -23.58 -9.72 -9.24
CA ASP A 465 -22.49 -9.80 -8.25
C ASP A 465 -21.26 -8.98 -8.74
N PRO A 466 -20.88 -7.89 -8.03
CA PRO A 466 -19.78 -7.02 -8.47
C PRO A 466 -18.43 -7.72 -8.47
N PHE A 467 -18.21 -8.71 -7.60
CA PHE A 467 -16.96 -9.47 -7.57
C PHE A 467 -16.78 -10.23 -8.88
N VAL A 468 -17.83 -10.85 -9.39
CA VAL A 468 -17.81 -11.61 -10.66
C VAL A 468 -17.62 -10.68 -11.85
N VAL A 469 -18.29 -9.52 -11.86
CA VAL A 469 -18.17 -8.53 -12.94
C VAL A 469 -16.75 -7.97 -13.01
N PHE A 470 -16.18 -7.51 -11.89
CA PHE A 470 -14.84 -6.93 -11.86
C PHE A 470 -13.74 -7.98 -12.09
N GLU A 471 -13.93 -9.22 -11.63
CA GLU A 471 -13.02 -10.32 -11.94
C GLU A 471 -13.00 -10.61 -13.45
N ARG A 472 -14.17 -10.65 -14.11
CA ARG A 472 -14.25 -10.86 -15.57
C ARG A 472 -13.63 -9.70 -16.35
N LEU A 473 -13.78 -8.46 -15.87
CA LEU A 473 -13.29 -7.25 -16.49
C LEU A 473 -11.76 -7.14 -16.41
N PHE A 474 -11.21 -7.25 -15.20
CA PHE A 474 -9.78 -6.98 -14.94
C PHE A 474 -8.91 -8.24 -14.95
N LYS A 475 -9.51 -9.43 -14.77
CA LYS A 475 -8.81 -10.74 -14.79
C LYS A 475 -7.55 -10.75 -13.91
N PRO A 476 -7.69 -10.58 -12.57
CA PRO A 476 -6.54 -10.61 -11.68
C PRO A 476 -5.86 -11.98 -11.71
N GLU A 477 -4.63 -12.04 -12.23
CA GLU A 477 -3.79 -13.24 -12.32
C GLU A 477 -2.58 -13.12 -11.38
N PHE A 478 -2.83 -12.78 -10.12
CA PHE A 478 -1.82 -12.58 -9.07
C PHE A 478 -2.36 -12.99 -7.69
N PRO A 479 -1.49 -13.31 -6.71
CA PRO A 479 -1.93 -13.53 -5.33
C PRO A 479 -2.55 -12.27 -4.73
N VAL A 480 -3.65 -12.40 -4.01
CA VAL A 480 -4.37 -11.26 -3.42
C VAL A 480 -3.86 -11.01 -2.00
N PRO A 481 -3.23 -9.87 -1.66
CA PRO A 481 -2.91 -9.56 -0.27
C PRO A 481 -4.19 -9.52 0.59
N ASP A 482 -4.17 -10.07 1.79
CA ASP A 482 -5.37 -10.24 2.62
C ASP A 482 -5.22 -9.59 4.00
N VAL A 483 -6.02 -8.54 4.26
CA VAL A 483 -6.04 -7.81 5.55
C VAL A 483 -6.97 -8.43 6.58
N THR A 484 -7.64 -9.54 6.26
CA THR A 484 -8.67 -10.15 7.12
C THR A 484 -8.16 -11.38 7.85
N THR A 485 -7.00 -11.89 7.44
CA THR A 485 -6.45 -13.18 7.83
C THR A 485 -4.98 -13.03 8.19
N GLU A 486 -4.56 -13.71 9.24
CA GLU A 486 -3.17 -13.84 9.63
C GLU A 486 -2.91 -15.30 10.00
N ASN A 487 -1.91 -15.91 9.37
CA ASN A 487 -1.53 -17.32 9.60
C ASN A 487 -2.74 -18.28 9.58
N GLY A 488 -3.64 -18.08 8.62
CA GLY A 488 -4.80 -18.93 8.39
C GLY A 488 -5.97 -18.74 9.36
N ARG A 489 -5.88 -17.81 10.32
CA ARG A 489 -6.97 -17.45 11.25
C ARG A 489 -7.48 -16.06 10.96
N ARG A 490 -8.76 -15.81 11.24
CA ARG A 490 -9.36 -14.48 11.02
C ARG A 490 -8.79 -13.49 12.03
N ILE A 491 -8.47 -12.28 11.60
CA ILE A 491 -7.96 -11.25 12.51
C ILE A 491 -9.07 -10.81 13.47
N LEU A 492 -8.70 -10.58 14.74
CA LEU A 492 -9.56 -10.00 15.78
C LEU A 492 -8.94 -8.71 16.32
N THR A 493 -9.68 -7.60 16.24
CA THR A 493 -9.32 -6.33 16.88
C THR A 493 -10.39 -5.90 17.88
N ALA A 494 -10.00 -5.11 18.89
CA ALA A 494 -10.92 -4.44 19.79
C ALA A 494 -10.45 -3.00 20.03
N HIS A 495 -11.34 -2.02 19.88
CA HIS A 495 -11.02 -0.63 20.18
C HIS A 495 -12.17 0.14 20.79
N ILE A 496 -11.82 1.17 21.56
CA ILE A 496 -12.74 1.96 22.38
C ILE A 496 -12.55 3.45 22.11
N ASP A 497 -13.63 4.10 21.70
CA ASP A 497 -13.72 5.56 21.60
C ASP A 497 -13.97 6.19 22.97
N GLY A 498 -13.41 7.39 23.17
CA GLY A 498 -13.31 8.04 24.48
C GLY A 498 -14.64 8.49 25.11
N ASP A 499 -15.75 8.42 24.38
CA ASP A 499 -17.04 8.97 24.80
C ASP A 499 -17.56 8.37 26.09
N ALA A 500 -18.09 9.26 26.93
CA ALA A 500 -18.74 8.95 28.19
C ALA A 500 -17.81 8.26 29.20
N PHE A 501 -16.51 8.57 29.16
CA PHE A 501 -15.51 8.06 30.10
C PHE A 501 -15.86 8.39 31.56
N THR A 502 -16.46 9.57 31.77
CA THR A 502 -16.69 10.17 33.09
C THR A 502 -18.09 9.88 33.68
N GLU A 503 -18.94 9.19 32.90
CA GLU A 503 -20.33 8.91 33.24
C GLU A 503 -20.46 7.84 34.33
N LYS A 504 -21.63 7.82 34.99
CA LYS A 504 -21.97 6.82 36.00
C LYS A 504 -22.86 5.72 35.43
N ALA A 505 -22.65 4.49 35.86
CA ALA A 505 -23.55 3.40 35.50
C ALA A 505 -24.91 3.53 36.20
N SER A 506 -26.00 3.31 35.47
CA SER A 506 -27.37 3.37 35.98
C SER A 506 -27.62 2.32 37.07
N PHE A 507 -26.98 1.15 36.94
CA PHE A 507 -27.13 -0.01 37.83
C PHE A 507 -26.12 -0.02 38.98
N ASP A 508 -25.05 0.77 38.91
CA ASP A 508 -24.10 1.00 39.99
C ASP A 508 -23.57 2.45 39.94
N PRO A 509 -24.35 3.42 40.48
CA PRO A 509 -23.98 4.84 40.42
C PRO A 509 -22.73 5.22 41.24
N SER A 510 -22.11 4.26 41.94
CA SER A 510 -20.88 4.49 42.69
C SER A 510 -19.63 4.38 41.84
N ARG A 511 -19.72 3.78 40.64
CA ARG A 511 -18.61 3.52 39.73
C ARG A 511 -18.76 4.29 38.43
N LEU A 512 -17.62 4.68 37.85
CA LEU A 512 -17.57 5.24 36.50
C LEU A 512 -17.71 4.12 35.45
N THR A 513 -18.28 4.47 34.30
CA THR A 513 -18.30 3.62 33.11
C THR A 513 -16.89 3.13 32.74
N ALA A 514 -15.88 4.02 32.80
CA ALA A 514 -14.47 3.67 32.57
C ALA A 514 -13.92 2.61 33.55
N GLU A 515 -14.30 2.68 34.83
CA GLU A 515 -13.90 1.68 35.82
C GLU A 515 -14.57 0.33 35.56
N ILE A 516 -15.84 0.33 35.16
CA ILE A 516 -16.57 -0.89 34.80
C ILE A 516 -15.97 -1.53 33.56
N ILE A 517 -15.68 -0.77 32.51
CA ILE A 517 -15.00 -1.29 31.31
C ILE A 517 -13.61 -1.85 31.67
N ARG A 518 -12.82 -1.12 32.46
CA ARG A 518 -11.51 -1.60 32.95
C ARG A 518 -11.64 -2.96 33.65
N ASP A 519 -12.56 -3.07 34.60
CA ASP A 519 -12.61 -4.20 35.52
C ASP A 519 -13.40 -5.39 34.95
N GLU A 520 -14.42 -5.15 34.14
CA GLU A 520 -15.34 -6.19 33.66
C GLU A 520 -15.18 -6.55 32.18
N VAL A 521 -14.35 -5.80 31.44
CA VAL A 521 -14.05 -6.06 30.03
C VAL A 521 -12.54 -6.20 29.83
N LEU A 522 -11.75 -5.13 30.04
CA LEU A 522 -10.31 -5.11 29.70
C LEU A 522 -9.50 -6.15 30.49
N LYS A 523 -9.77 -6.29 31.81
CA LYS A 523 -9.14 -7.31 32.66
C LYS A 523 -9.70 -8.72 32.49
N VAL A 524 -10.94 -8.84 31.99
CA VAL A 524 -11.65 -10.12 31.86
C VAL A 524 -11.36 -10.80 30.54
N PHE A 525 -11.19 -10.03 29.48
CA PHE A 525 -10.88 -10.52 28.13
C PHE A 525 -9.47 -10.07 27.75
N PRO A 526 -8.42 -10.89 28.01
CA PRO A 526 -7.03 -10.48 27.84
C PRO A 526 -6.56 -10.55 26.38
N ILE A 527 -7.31 -9.94 25.46
CA ILE A 527 -6.88 -9.68 24.08
C ILE A 527 -6.31 -8.25 23.96
N PRO A 528 -5.60 -7.90 22.89
CA PRO A 528 -5.19 -6.53 22.61
C PRO A 528 -6.39 -5.59 22.46
N HIS A 529 -6.31 -4.43 23.12
CA HIS A 529 -7.29 -3.34 23.03
C HIS A 529 -6.60 -2.03 22.69
N THR A 530 -7.10 -1.31 21.69
CA THR A 530 -6.70 0.09 21.46
C THR A 530 -7.73 1.00 22.13
N VAL A 531 -7.32 1.76 23.16
CA VAL A 531 -8.24 2.55 23.99
C VAL A 531 -7.91 4.02 23.85
N SER A 532 -8.91 4.86 23.59
CA SER A 532 -8.75 6.30 23.48
C SER A 532 -9.48 7.06 24.59
N ILE A 533 -9.11 8.33 24.76
CA ILE A 533 -9.77 9.27 25.68
C ILE A 533 -9.92 10.63 24.99
N ILE A 534 -10.95 11.38 25.39
CA ILE A 534 -11.14 12.78 25.01
C ILE A 534 -10.48 13.64 26.08
N GLU A 535 -9.40 14.35 25.75
CA GLU A 535 -8.60 15.07 26.76
C GLU A 535 -9.44 16.07 27.58
N ALA A 536 -10.34 16.82 26.94
CA ALA A 536 -11.13 17.85 27.64
C ALA A 536 -12.10 17.28 28.67
N GLU A 537 -12.42 15.98 28.67
CA GLU A 537 -13.22 15.37 29.72
C GLU A 537 -12.38 15.05 30.97
N LEU A 538 -11.05 14.98 30.85
CA LEU A 538 -10.15 14.50 31.90
C LEU A 538 -9.24 15.61 32.44
N SER A 539 -8.81 16.57 31.61
CA SER A 539 -7.72 17.49 31.95
C SER A 539 -8.12 18.57 32.97
N PRO A 540 -7.16 19.16 33.70
CA PRO A 540 -7.41 20.27 34.63
C PRO A 540 -7.94 21.54 33.94
N GLU A 541 -7.68 21.68 32.64
CA GLU A 541 -8.19 22.76 31.79
C GLU A 541 -9.49 22.38 31.06
N GLY A 542 -10.02 21.19 31.32
CA GLY A 542 -11.18 20.61 30.66
C GLY A 542 -12.53 21.00 31.26
N ILE A 543 -13.53 20.16 31.01
CA ILE A 543 -14.94 20.35 31.38
C ILE A 543 -15.16 20.11 32.88
N TYR A 544 -14.39 19.20 33.49
CA TYR A 544 -14.53 18.78 34.89
C TYR A 544 -13.23 18.99 35.70
N PRO A 545 -12.73 20.23 35.82
CA PRO A 545 -11.42 20.51 36.42
C PRO A 545 -11.30 20.00 37.87
N GLU A 546 -12.39 20.02 38.64
CA GLU A 546 -12.44 19.54 40.02
C GLU A 546 -12.36 18.01 40.15
N ARG A 547 -12.62 17.26 39.08
CA ARG A 547 -12.54 15.80 39.02
C ARG A 547 -11.30 15.30 38.28
N SER A 548 -10.48 16.20 37.72
CA SER A 548 -9.36 15.84 36.86
C SER A 548 -8.40 14.83 37.49
N GLU A 549 -7.99 15.01 38.74
CA GLU A 549 -7.08 14.06 39.42
C GLU A 549 -7.69 12.65 39.58
N GLU A 550 -9.00 12.54 39.81
CA GLU A 550 -9.70 11.25 39.83
C GLU A 550 -9.69 10.61 38.44
N LEU A 551 -10.07 11.36 37.41
CA LEU A 551 -10.24 10.87 36.05
C LEU A 551 -8.91 10.50 35.40
N GLU A 552 -7.86 11.30 35.58
CA GLU A 552 -6.50 11.00 35.14
C GLU A 552 -5.96 9.72 35.79
N ARG A 553 -6.24 9.50 37.08
CA ARG A 553 -5.86 8.24 37.75
C ARG A 553 -6.57 7.04 37.15
N VAL A 554 -7.86 7.16 36.79
CA VAL A 554 -8.59 6.07 36.11
C VAL A 554 -8.00 5.82 34.72
N ALA A 555 -7.73 6.86 33.93
CA ALA A 555 -7.12 6.73 32.61
C ALA A 555 -5.73 6.09 32.68
N LEU A 556 -4.88 6.54 33.60
CA LEU A 556 -3.57 5.92 33.85
C LEU A 556 -3.72 4.45 34.25
N SER A 557 -4.71 4.11 35.08
CA SER A 557 -4.95 2.71 35.47
C SER A 557 -5.36 1.80 34.30
N ILE A 558 -6.00 2.37 33.27
CA ILE A 558 -6.36 1.66 32.03
C ILE A 558 -5.14 1.53 31.14
N PHE A 559 -4.42 2.63 30.88
CA PHE A 559 -3.23 2.61 30.02
C PHE A 559 -2.07 1.77 30.58
N SER A 560 -2.02 1.57 31.90
CA SER A 560 -1.05 0.68 32.53
C SER A 560 -1.33 -0.82 32.34
N LEU A 561 -2.46 -1.24 31.78
CA LEU A 561 -2.73 -2.66 31.50
C LEU A 561 -1.92 -3.16 30.30
N ASP A 562 -1.24 -4.31 30.41
CA ASP A 562 -0.34 -4.83 29.36
C ASP A 562 -1.04 -5.05 28.00
N ASN A 563 -2.33 -5.36 28.01
CA ASN A 563 -3.15 -5.60 26.82
C ASN A 563 -3.83 -4.33 26.27
N VAL A 564 -3.40 -3.15 26.69
CA VAL A 564 -3.94 -1.85 26.23
C VAL A 564 -2.89 -1.03 25.48
N GLU A 565 -3.22 -0.65 24.24
CA GLU A 565 -2.52 0.32 23.41
C GLU A 565 -3.19 1.70 23.55
N PRO A 566 -2.44 2.76 23.95
CA PRO A 566 -2.99 4.10 24.07
C PRO A 566 -3.31 4.75 22.71
N ALA A 567 -4.47 5.37 22.63
CA ALA A 567 -4.94 6.16 21.50
C ALA A 567 -5.47 7.53 21.95
N SER A 568 -5.59 8.48 21.02
CA SER A 568 -6.25 9.78 21.25
C SER A 568 -7.62 9.81 20.56
N HIS A 569 -8.62 10.37 21.22
CA HIS A 569 -9.93 10.73 20.65
C HIS A 569 -10.12 12.25 20.62
N SER A 570 -9.04 12.94 20.25
CA SER A 570 -8.93 14.40 20.18
C SER A 570 -8.99 15.13 21.53
N TYR A 571 -8.93 16.47 21.46
CA TYR A 571 -9.05 17.34 22.63
C TYR A 571 -10.50 17.56 23.04
N THR A 572 -11.35 18.11 22.17
CA THR A 572 -12.74 18.48 22.48
C THR A 572 -13.78 17.69 21.68
N HIS A 573 -13.41 16.56 21.08
CA HIS A 573 -14.29 15.73 20.26
C HIS A 573 -15.04 16.54 19.17
N PRO A 574 -14.36 16.98 18.09
CA PRO A 574 -15.03 17.56 16.93
C PRO A 574 -16.10 16.62 16.38
N PHE A 575 -17.34 17.10 16.26
CA PHE A 575 -18.44 16.35 15.65
C PHE A 575 -18.37 16.37 14.12
N THR A 576 -17.63 17.33 13.55
CA THR A 576 -17.25 17.42 12.15
C THR A 576 -15.84 18.00 12.05
N TRP A 577 -15.05 17.50 11.11
CA TRP A 577 -13.74 18.03 10.77
C TRP A 577 -13.79 18.99 9.57
N GLN A 578 -15.00 19.24 9.05
CA GLN A 578 -15.28 20.19 7.98
C GLN A 578 -16.43 21.13 8.39
N PRO A 579 -16.25 21.96 9.44
CA PRO A 579 -17.31 22.82 9.99
C PRO A 579 -17.84 23.84 8.98
N GLU A 580 -17.10 24.15 7.92
CA GLU A 580 -17.58 25.00 6.82
C GLU A 580 -18.58 24.31 5.89
N THR A 581 -18.69 22.98 5.94
CA THR A 581 -19.59 22.19 5.08
C THR A 581 -20.91 21.82 5.75
N VAL A 582 -21.04 22.04 7.05
CA VAL A 582 -22.21 21.66 7.85
C VAL A 582 -22.57 22.83 8.78
N PRO A 583 -23.79 23.40 8.67
CA PRO A 583 -24.27 24.39 9.63
C PRO A 583 -24.23 23.88 11.06
N LYS A 584 -23.89 24.76 12.01
CA LYS A 584 -23.80 24.39 13.44
C LYS A 584 -25.14 23.90 13.99
N GLU A 585 -26.25 24.43 13.45
CA GLU A 585 -27.61 24.13 13.85
C GLU A 585 -28.01 22.68 13.49
N ASP A 586 -27.35 22.08 12.50
CA ASP A 586 -27.56 20.69 12.09
C ASP A 586 -26.82 19.69 13.00
N LEU A 587 -25.98 20.20 13.93
CA LEU A 587 -25.23 19.40 14.89
C LEU A 587 -25.84 19.52 16.28
N MET A 588 -26.32 18.40 16.83
CA MET A 588 -26.99 18.34 18.14
C MET A 588 -26.18 19.01 19.28
N TYR A 589 -24.85 18.89 19.23
CA TYR A 589 -23.95 19.37 20.28
C TYR A 589 -23.07 20.56 19.83
N GLY A 590 -23.31 21.11 18.64
CA GLY A 590 -22.41 22.06 17.98
C GLY A 590 -21.20 21.40 17.35
N TYR A 591 -20.14 22.17 17.06
CA TYR A 591 -18.96 21.65 16.35
C TYR A 591 -18.06 20.75 17.19
N ASN A 592 -18.04 20.94 18.51
CA ASN A 592 -17.19 20.23 19.45
C ASN A 592 -17.77 20.40 20.87
N LEU A 593 -17.28 19.63 21.85
CA LEU A 593 -17.66 19.79 23.25
C LEU A 593 -17.43 21.24 23.72
N ASN A 594 -18.40 21.77 24.46
CA ASN A 594 -18.41 23.17 24.84
C ASN A 594 -17.39 23.47 25.94
N LEU A 595 -16.18 23.86 25.54
CA LEU A 595 -15.14 24.33 26.43
C LEU A 595 -15.05 25.87 26.41
N ARG A 596 -15.18 26.50 27.58
CA ARG A 596 -15.27 27.96 27.70
C ARG A 596 -14.04 28.66 27.12
N GLY A 597 -14.25 29.48 26.09
CA GLY A 597 -13.20 30.30 25.48
C GLY A 597 -12.35 29.56 24.44
N TYR A 598 -12.59 28.26 24.23
CA TYR A 598 -11.92 27.51 23.17
C TYR A 598 -12.55 27.78 21.81
N ARG A 599 -11.72 27.82 20.77
CA ARG A 599 -12.12 27.84 19.36
C ARG A 599 -11.43 26.66 18.71
N LEU A 600 -12.17 25.94 17.86
CA LEU A 600 -11.69 24.74 17.19
C LEU A 600 -10.38 25.02 16.45
N ASP A 601 -9.35 24.26 16.81
CA ASP A 601 -8.00 24.30 16.25
C ASP A 601 -7.54 22.85 16.06
N PHE A 602 -7.45 22.41 14.81
CA PHE A 602 -7.20 21.00 14.51
C PHE A 602 -5.81 20.52 14.94
N ARG A 603 -4.80 21.40 14.98
CA ARG A 603 -3.49 21.01 15.52
C ARG A 603 -3.56 20.83 17.04
N ARG A 604 -4.32 21.67 17.75
CA ARG A 604 -4.58 21.46 19.18
C ARG A 604 -5.39 20.20 19.45
N GLU A 605 -6.36 19.89 18.59
CA GLU A 605 -7.17 18.68 18.67
C GLU A 605 -6.33 17.41 18.50
N ILE A 606 -5.39 17.39 17.55
CA ILE A 606 -4.61 16.21 17.22
C ILE A 606 -3.30 16.17 18.01
N GLU A 607 -2.37 17.09 17.75
CA GLU A 607 -1.05 17.10 18.36
C GLU A 607 -1.11 17.34 19.86
N GLY A 608 -1.96 18.29 20.28
CA GLY A 608 -2.11 18.65 21.69
C GLY A 608 -2.62 17.50 22.55
N SER A 609 -3.67 16.80 22.09
CA SER A 609 -4.23 15.65 22.80
C SER A 609 -3.25 14.48 22.88
N ILE A 610 -2.54 14.19 21.78
CA ILE A 610 -1.48 13.18 21.78
C ILE A 610 -0.39 13.51 22.81
N ARG A 611 0.03 14.78 22.87
CA ARG A 611 1.04 15.25 23.83
C ARG A 611 0.57 15.12 25.27
N TYR A 612 -0.68 15.50 25.56
CA TYR A 612 -1.28 15.34 26.87
C TYR A 612 -1.28 13.88 27.33
N ILE A 613 -1.77 12.97 26.49
CA ILE A 613 -1.82 11.54 26.82
C ILE A 613 -0.41 10.98 27.04
N ASN A 614 0.54 11.28 26.15
CA ASN A 614 1.93 10.86 26.31
C ASN A 614 2.57 11.36 27.62
N ASN A 615 2.23 12.58 28.06
CA ASN A 615 2.69 13.10 29.35
C ASN A 615 2.05 12.36 30.53
N LEU A 616 0.74 12.05 30.45
CA LEU A 616 0.01 11.29 31.48
C LEU A 616 0.61 9.89 31.67
N ILE A 617 1.01 9.22 30.58
CA ILE A 617 1.48 7.83 30.60
C ILE A 617 3.00 7.68 30.55
N LYS A 618 3.77 8.77 30.73
CA LYS A 618 5.23 8.80 30.57
C LYS A 618 5.97 7.72 31.36
N ASP A 619 5.44 7.34 32.52
CA ASP A 619 6.06 6.37 33.44
C ASP A 619 5.71 4.90 33.09
N THR A 620 4.84 4.67 32.10
CA THR A 620 4.44 3.32 31.64
C THR A 620 5.35 2.76 30.55
N GLY A 621 6.20 3.59 29.94
CA GLY A 621 6.99 3.24 28.74
C GLY A 621 6.17 3.14 27.45
N LYS A 622 4.85 3.36 27.50
CA LYS A 622 3.97 3.40 26.34
C LYS A 622 3.87 4.80 25.75
N ARG A 623 3.39 4.87 24.51
CA ARG A 623 3.06 6.11 23.80
C ARG A 623 1.80 5.91 22.98
N VAL A 624 1.12 7.01 22.66
CA VAL A 624 0.01 6.99 21.71
C VAL A 624 0.48 6.43 20.37
N LYS A 625 -0.28 5.46 19.85
CA LYS A 625 -0.03 4.80 18.56
C LYS A 625 -1.09 5.10 17.51
N VAL A 626 -2.30 5.43 17.94
CA VAL A 626 -3.46 5.63 17.07
C VAL A 626 -4.19 6.91 17.43
N PHE A 627 -4.62 7.66 16.42
CA PHE A 627 -5.62 8.71 16.50
C PHE A 627 -6.96 8.15 15.99
N LEU A 628 -7.98 8.13 16.86
CA LEU A 628 -9.31 7.65 16.53
C LEU A 628 -10.18 8.85 16.16
N TRP A 629 -10.62 8.93 14.90
CA TRP A 629 -11.41 10.06 14.40
C TRP A 629 -12.75 10.16 15.14
N THR A 630 -13.09 11.38 15.54
CA THR A 630 -14.30 11.72 16.29
C THR A 630 -15.44 12.11 15.33
N GLY A 631 -16.68 12.05 15.82
CA GLY A 631 -17.84 12.56 15.10
C GLY A 631 -18.08 11.87 13.75
N TYR A 632 -18.29 12.65 12.69
CA TYR A 632 -18.52 12.12 11.34
C TYR A 632 -17.29 11.47 10.69
N CYS A 633 -16.12 11.49 11.34
CA CYS A 633 -14.88 10.90 10.83
C CYS A 633 -14.53 11.42 9.42
N ASP A 634 -14.73 12.73 9.19
CA ASP A 634 -14.61 13.40 7.90
C ASP A 634 -13.45 14.40 7.80
N PRO A 635 -12.19 14.02 8.14
CA PRO A 635 -11.05 14.94 8.07
C PRO A 635 -10.78 15.45 6.65
N LYS A 636 -9.98 16.51 6.53
CA LYS A 636 -9.34 16.88 5.26
C LYS A 636 -7.94 16.31 5.21
N GLU A 637 -7.31 16.52 4.06
CA GLU A 637 -5.94 16.07 3.80
C GLU A 637 -4.93 16.62 4.81
N GLU A 638 -5.10 17.87 5.27
CA GLU A 638 -4.23 18.50 6.26
C GLU A 638 -4.29 17.79 7.61
N GLU A 639 -5.49 17.45 8.09
CA GLU A 639 -5.65 16.77 9.38
C GLU A 639 -5.16 15.32 9.32
N VAL A 640 -5.43 14.60 8.23
CA VAL A 640 -4.84 13.27 8.02
C VAL A 640 -3.32 13.38 7.97
N GLY A 641 -2.78 14.33 7.22
CA GLY A 641 -1.33 14.58 7.12
C GLY A 641 -0.65 14.87 8.46
N LEU A 642 -1.33 15.54 9.38
CA LEU A 642 -0.80 15.79 10.73
C LEU A 642 -0.60 14.47 11.52
N THR A 643 -1.45 13.46 11.33
CA THR A 643 -1.25 12.14 11.97
C THR A 643 0.02 11.45 11.46
N TYR A 644 0.31 11.57 10.17
CA TYR A 644 1.54 11.06 9.56
C TYR A 644 2.79 11.81 10.04
N GLU A 645 2.73 13.15 10.13
CA GLU A 645 3.79 13.99 10.71
C GLU A 645 4.15 13.54 12.13
N LEU A 646 3.15 13.17 12.93
CA LEU A 646 3.30 12.71 14.30
C LEU A 646 3.63 11.21 14.43
N SER A 647 3.74 10.49 13.31
CA SER A 647 3.98 9.05 13.26
C SER A 647 2.98 8.23 14.09
N VAL A 648 1.70 8.58 13.99
CA VAL A 648 0.58 7.83 14.58
C VAL A 648 -0.35 7.35 13.47
N PHE A 649 -0.86 6.12 13.61
CA PHE A 649 -1.89 5.64 12.69
C PHE A 649 -3.18 6.41 12.94
N ASN A 650 -4.05 6.51 11.94
CA ASN A 650 -5.36 7.13 12.09
C ASN A 650 -6.44 6.13 11.65
N VAL A 651 -7.47 5.95 12.48
CA VAL A 651 -8.55 4.96 12.27
C VAL A 651 -9.90 5.58 12.66
N ASN A 652 -10.99 4.98 12.18
CA ASN A 652 -12.41 5.35 12.28
C ASN A 652 -12.97 5.97 10.99
N GLY A 653 -14.30 5.90 10.87
CA GLY A 653 -15.05 6.05 9.64
C GLY A 653 -15.45 4.69 9.04
N GLY A 654 -16.15 4.74 7.90
CA GLY A 654 -16.70 3.57 7.21
C GLY A 654 -17.92 2.96 7.91
N ASP A 655 -18.93 2.54 7.15
CA ASP A 655 -20.22 2.09 7.69
C ASP A 655 -20.49 0.59 7.47
N THR A 656 -19.59 -0.27 7.92
CA THR A 656 -19.86 -1.73 7.89
C THR A 656 -20.84 -2.13 9.01
N VAL A 657 -22.11 -2.27 8.65
CA VAL A 657 -23.24 -2.59 9.54
C VAL A 657 -24.19 -3.65 8.96
N VAL A 658 -23.76 -4.42 7.96
CA VAL A 658 -24.58 -5.45 7.30
C VAL A 658 -25.23 -6.40 8.32
N THR A 659 -26.55 -6.60 8.20
CA THR A 659 -27.32 -7.51 9.08
C THR A 659 -28.18 -8.46 8.27
N LYS A 660 -28.82 -9.44 8.91
CA LYS A 660 -29.77 -10.33 8.22
C LYS A 660 -31.02 -9.61 7.70
N ALA A 661 -31.34 -8.43 8.26
CA ALA A 661 -32.46 -7.60 7.79
C ALA A 661 -32.07 -6.71 6.61
N GLU A 662 -30.79 -6.31 6.53
CA GLU A 662 -30.22 -5.50 5.45
C GLU A 662 -28.93 -6.17 4.93
N PRO A 663 -29.03 -7.30 4.23
CA PRO A 663 -27.88 -8.12 3.82
C PRO A 663 -27.22 -7.60 2.53
N PHE A 664 -27.12 -6.27 2.37
CA PHE A 664 -26.65 -5.63 1.13
C PHE A 664 -25.16 -5.26 1.22
N LEU A 665 -24.44 -5.38 0.10
CA LEU A 665 -23.04 -4.96 0.00
C LEU A 665 -22.86 -3.44 0.22
N SER A 666 -23.90 -2.64 -0.02
CA SER A 666 -23.91 -1.21 0.32
C SER A 666 -23.75 -0.93 1.83
N ARG A 667 -23.93 -1.95 2.68
CA ARG A 667 -23.70 -1.93 4.14
C ARG A 667 -22.33 -2.49 4.54
N VAL A 668 -21.40 -2.65 3.60
CA VAL A 668 -20.02 -3.09 3.83
C VAL A 668 -19.07 -2.07 3.22
N SER A 669 -18.42 -1.28 4.07
CA SER A 669 -17.51 -0.21 3.66
C SER A 669 -16.19 -0.74 3.08
N PRO A 670 -15.43 0.07 2.32
CA PRO A 670 -14.03 -0.24 1.98
C PRO A 670 -13.10 -0.20 3.20
N MET A 671 -11.80 -0.43 2.97
CA MET A 671 -10.77 -0.40 4.00
C MET A 671 -10.41 1.02 4.48
N GLY A 672 -10.75 2.05 3.69
CA GLY A 672 -10.42 3.44 3.98
C GLY A 672 -10.59 4.35 2.77
N VAL A 673 -10.14 5.59 2.87
CA VAL A 673 -10.29 6.60 1.80
C VAL A 673 -9.00 7.40 1.57
N ASP A 674 -8.76 7.75 0.30
CA ASP A 674 -7.54 8.44 -0.14
C ASP A 674 -7.52 9.93 0.20
N TYR A 675 -6.36 10.37 0.69
CA TYR A 675 -5.95 11.77 0.89
C TYR A 675 -4.50 11.96 0.41
N SER A 676 -4.24 11.53 -0.83
CA SER A 676 -2.90 11.44 -1.45
C SER A 676 -1.95 12.56 -0.98
N PRO A 677 -0.79 12.23 -0.38
CA PRO A 677 -0.17 10.89 -0.28
C PRO A 677 -0.65 10.07 0.93
N PHE A 678 -1.60 10.57 1.71
CA PHE A 678 -2.08 9.98 2.95
C PHE A 678 -3.31 9.10 2.75
N PHE A 679 -3.61 8.27 3.75
CA PHE A 679 -4.77 7.41 3.74
C PHE A 679 -5.45 7.42 5.12
N GLN A 680 -6.77 7.51 5.11
CA GLN A 680 -7.56 7.31 6.32
C GLN A 680 -8.01 5.86 6.38
N VAL A 681 -7.59 5.12 7.39
CA VAL A 681 -8.02 3.73 7.59
C VAL A 681 -9.39 3.72 8.28
N TYR A 682 -10.32 2.90 7.80
CA TYR A 682 -11.63 2.75 8.44
C TYR A 682 -11.64 1.68 9.53
N ALA A 683 -12.56 1.85 10.48
CA ALA A 683 -12.90 0.79 11.40
C ALA A 683 -13.46 -0.40 10.58
N PRO A 684 -13.01 -1.66 10.81
CA PRO A 684 -13.48 -2.77 9.98
C PRO A 684 -14.97 -3.04 10.10
N VAL A 685 -15.53 -2.86 11.30
CA VAL A 685 -16.96 -3.01 11.63
C VAL A 685 -17.33 -1.90 12.61
N GLN A 686 -18.52 -1.33 12.43
CA GLN A 686 -18.99 -0.17 13.20
C GLN A 686 -19.35 -0.47 14.66
N ASN A 687 -19.40 0.61 15.45
CA ASN A 687 -19.63 0.58 16.89
C ASN A 687 -21.11 0.38 17.28
N GLU A 688 -21.37 0.28 18.59
CA GLU A 688 -22.71 0.07 19.15
C GLU A 688 -23.70 1.19 18.84
N ASN A 689 -23.24 2.39 18.52
CA ASN A 689 -24.10 3.55 18.28
C ASN A 689 -25.12 3.27 17.16
N LEU A 690 -24.65 2.74 16.02
CA LEU A 690 -25.51 2.42 14.89
C LEU A 690 -26.42 1.22 15.18
N TYR A 691 -25.95 0.22 15.92
CA TYR A 691 -26.78 -0.92 16.31
C TYR A 691 -27.82 -0.59 17.38
N THR A 692 -27.73 0.56 18.05
CA THR A 692 -28.65 0.99 19.12
C THR A 692 -29.50 2.19 18.73
N ASN A 693 -29.58 2.50 17.43
CA ASN A 693 -30.30 3.65 16.89
C ASN A 693 -29.83 4.97 17.50
N LEU A 694 -28.52 5.23 17.45
CA LEU A 694 -27.88 6.41 18.02
C LEU A 694 -28.03 6.48 19.55
N TRP A 695 -27.74 5.36 20.22
CA TRP A 695 -27.86 5.19 21.67
C TRP A 695 -29.27 5.52 22.20
N THR A 696 -30.33 5.21 21.46
CA THR A 696 -31.72 5.37 21.92
C THR A 696 -32.26 4.05 22.49
N GLU A 697 -32.84 3.18 21.66
CA GLU A 697 -33.29 1.83 22.02
C GLU A 697 -33.24 0.88 20.81
N PRO A 698 -33.08 -0.45 21.00
CA PRO A 698 -32.83 -1.12 22.27
C PRO A 698 -31.37 -1.00 22.72
N LYS A 699 -31.12 -0.71 24.01
CA LYS A 699 -29.74 -0.63 24.57
C LYS A 699 -28.90 -1.92 24.46
N TRP A 700 -29.51 -3.07 24.25
CA TRP A 700 -28.83 -4.35 24.00
C TRP A 700 -28.46 -4.57 22.51
N GLY A 701 -28.82 -3.64 21.62
CA GLY A 701 -28.80 -3.81 20.17
C GLY A 701 -27.45 -4.23 19.57
N TYR A 702 -26.34 -3.90 20.23
CA TYR A 702 -24.99 -4.26 19.80
C TYR A 702 -24.76 -5.75 19.60
N VAL A 703 -25.53 -6.62 20.26
CA VAL A 703 -25.46 -8.08 20.02
C VAL A 703 -25.67 -8.46 18.54
N ARG A 704 -26.32 -7.59 17.75
CA ARG A 704 -26.53 -7.80 16.30
C ARG A 704 -25.24 -7.73 15.49
N VAL A 705 -24.15 -7.14 15.99
CA VAL A 705 -22.83 -7.12 15.34
C VAL A 705 -22.31 -8.55 15.04
N ILE A 706 -22.76 -9.54 15.81
CA ILE A 706 -22.47 -10.95 15.55
C ILE A 706 -22.97 -11.38 14.15
N GLN A 707 -24.13 -10.86 13.71
CA GLN A 707 -24.64 -11.12 12.35
C GLN A 707 -23.70 -10.51 11.31
N THR A 708 -23.18 -9.31 11.57
CA THR A 708 -22.19 -8.66 10.71
C THR A 708 -20.94 -9.50 10.58
N PHE A 709 -20.43 -10.07 11.69
CA PHE A 709 -19.29 -10.98 11.67
C PHE A 709 -19.56 -12.25 10.87
N GLU A 710 -20.76 -12.82 10.95
CA GLU A 710 -21.18 -13.99 10.16
C GLU A 710 -21.24 -13.67 8.66
N LEU A 711 -21.91 -12.57 8.28
CA LEU A 711 -22.16 -12.18 6.89
C LEU A 711 -20.89 -11.66 6.18
N THR A 712 -19.91 -11.19 6.94
CA THR A 712 -18.60 -10.78 6.40
C THR A 712 -17.55 -11.89 6.42
N GLU A 713 -17.91 -13.09 6.91
CA GLU A 713 -17.11 -14.33 6.78
C GLU A 713 -17.57 -15.17 5.59
N LYS A 714 -18.90 -15.28 5.40
CA LYS A 714 -19.50 -16.16 4.39
C LYS A 714 -20.48 -15.39 3.50
N PRO A 715 -20.51 -15.67 2.18
CA PRO A 715 -19.72 -16.69 1.48
C PRO A 715 -18.27 -16.28 1.21
N ARG A 716 -17.91 -15.02 1.48
CA ARG A 716 -16.57 -14.46 1.28
C ARG A 716 -16.14 -13.76 2.56
N ARG A 717 -14.91 -14.03 3.01
CA ARG A 717 -14.30 -13.25 4.08
C ARG A 717 -13.88 -11.90 3.54
N VAL A 718 -14.65 -10.86 3.87
CA VAL A 718 -14.42 -9.48 3.40
C VAL A 718 -13.97 -8.55 4.52
N LYS A 719 -14.13 -8.94 5.79
CA LYS A 719 -13.71 -8.15 6.96
C LYS A 719 -13.09 -9.03 8.05
N PRO A 720 -12.16 -8.50 8.86
CA PRO A 720 -11.79 -9.11 10.15
C PRO A 720 -12.96 -9.04 11.14
N ILE A 721 -12.80 -9.64 12.33
CA ILE A 721 -13.69 -9.38 13.48
C ILE A 721 -13.18 -8.12 14.18
N SER A 722 -14.04 -7.12 14.35
CA SER A 722 -13.72 -5.86 15.02
C SER A 722 -14.75 -5.56 16.10
N ILE A 723 -14.33 -5.59 17.36
CA ILE A 723 -15.14 -5.16 18.51
C ILE A 723 -14.89 -3.68 18.75
N TYR A 724 -15.72 -2.84 18.15
CA TYR A 724 -15.66 -1.38 18.28
C TYR A 724 -16.82 -0.89 19.16
N TYR A 725 -16.53 -0.10 20.20
CA TYR A 725 -17.55 0.48 21.09
C TYR A 725 -17.03 1.73 21.84
N HIS A 726 -17.85 2.29 22.73
CA HIS A 726 -17.52 3.44 23.59
C HIS A 726 -17.73 3.12 25.07
N PHE A 727 -17.25 3.97 25.99
CA PHE A 727 -17.42 3.73 27.43
C PHE A 727 -18.89 3.72 27.89
N TYR A 728 -19.78 4.44 27.19
CA TYR A 728 -21.22 4.38 27.50
C TYR A 728 -21.82 2.98 27.34
N SER A 729 -21.16 2.03 26.66
CA SER A 729 -21.57 0.62 26.70
C SER A 729 -21.68 0.05 28.12
N ALA A 730 -21.00 0.63 29.12
CA ALA A 730 -21.12 0.29 30.53
C ALA A 730 -22.18 1.10 31.31
N GLN A 731 -22.87 2.06 30.67
CA GLN A 731 -23.87 2.89 31.34
C GLN A 731 -25.10 2.07 31.76
N GLU A 732 -25.55 1.14 30.91
CA GLU A 732 -26.70 0.27 31.17
C GLU A 732 -26.29 -1.20 31.32
N LEU A 733 -26.96 -1.93 32.20
CA LEU A 733 -26.66 -3.35 32.40
C LEU A 733 -26.94 -4.19 31.14
N ALA A 734 -27.94 -3.80 30.36
CA ALA A 734 -28.31 -4.46 29.11
C ALA A 734 -27.22 -4.31 28.03
N SER A 735 -26.64 -3.11 27.87
CA SER A 735 -25.56 -2.86 26.91
C SER A 735 -24.28 -3.55 27.32
N LEU A 736 -23.92 -3.53 28.61
CA LEU A 736 -22.73 -4.20 29.12
C LEU A 736 -22.81 -5.73 28.91
N ASN A 737 -23.99 -6.32 29.11
CA ASN A 737 -24.21 -7.74 28.85
C ASN A 737 -24.17 -8.08 27.35
N ALA A 738 -24.67 -7.19 26.49
CA ALA A 738 -24.54 -7.34 25.05
C ALA A 738 -23.06 -7.33 24.62
N LEU A 739 -22.28 -6.36 25.11
CA LEU A 739 -20.84 -6.25 24.87
C LEU A 739 -20.09 -7.52 25.32
N LYS A 740 -20.31 -7.96 26.56
CA LYS A 740 -19.70 -9.22 27.07
C LYS A 740 -20.07 -10.43 26.22
N LYS A 741 -21.28 -10.47 25.66
CA LYS A 741 -21.70 -11.55 24.74
C LYS A 741 -20.95 -11.48 23.41
N VAL A 742 -20.74 -10.28 22.87
CA VAL A 742 -19.95 -10.06 21.65
C VAL A 742 -18.50 -10.51 21.86
N TYR A 743 -17.87 -10.13 22.97
CA TYR A 743 -16.52 -10.60 23.33
C TYR A 743 -16.42 -12.13 23.42
N ARG A 744 -17.35 -12.77 24.14
CA ARG A 744 -17.38 -14.24 24.24
C ARG A 744 -17.57 -14.91 22.88
N TYR A 745 -18.41 -14.34 22.02
CA TYR A 745 -18.56 -14.84 20.65
C TYR A 745 -17.24 -14.72 19.89
N ALA A 746 -16.62 -13.54 19.84
CA ALA A 746 -15.40 -13.29 19.09
C ALA A 746 -14.23 -14.21 19.53
N ILE A 747 -14.01 -14.35 20.84
CA ILE A 747 -12.94 -15.19 21.41
C ILE A 747 -13.21 -16.69 21.21
N SER A 748 -14.48 -17.10 21.03
CA SER A 748 -14.81 -18.49 20.71
C SER A 748 -14.48 -18.88 19.27
N GLN A 749 -14.14 -17.92 18.40
CA GLN A 749 -13.75 -18.16 17.02
C GLN A 749 -12.24 -18.46 16.92
N GLU A 750 -11.82 -19.12 15.84
CA GLU A 750 -10.40 -19.26 15.52
C GLU A 750 -9.81 -17.95 14.99
N THR A 751 -9.29 -17.13 15.90
CA THR A 751 -8.78 -15.79 15.57
C THR A 751 -7.31 -15.60 15.89
N THR A 752 -6.70 -14.61 15.22
CA THR A 752 -5.42 -14.00 15.58
C THR A 752 -5.68 -12.59 16.11
N PRO A 753 -5.66 -12.38 17.44
CA PRO A 753 -5.85 -11.06 18.03
C PRO A 753 -4.66 -10.14 17.75
N MET A 754 -4.89 -8.85 17.51
CA MET A 754 -3.84 -7.83 17.36
C MET A 754 -4.36 -6.44 17.72
N TYR A 755 -3.45 -5.50 17.96
CA TYR A 755 -3.82 -4.10 18.18
C TYR A 755 -4.33 -3.45 16.89
N LEU A 756 -5.10 -2.36 17.03
CA LEU A 756 -5.66 -1.66 15.87
C LEU A 756 -4.56 -1.01 15.02
N SER A 757 -3.44 -0.58 15.63
CA SER A 757 -2.27 -0.06 14.90
C SER A 757 -1.65 -1.11 13.95
N GLU A 758 -1.62 -2.38 14.36
CA GLU A 758 -1.09 -3.49 13.56
C GLU A 758 -2.01 -3.84 12.38
N PHE A 759 -3.32 -3.69 12.57
CA PHE A 759 -4.29 -3.78 11.49
C PHE A 759 -4.15 -2.59 10.51
N ALA A 760 -4.03 -1.37 11.02
CA ALA A 760 -3.84 -0.17 10.19
C ALA A 760 -2.56 -0.27 9.34
N ALA A 761 -1.46 -0.76 9.92
CA ALA A 761 -0.23 -1.02 9.19
C ALA A 761 -0.42 -2.02 8.04
N ARG A 762 -1.21 -3.08 8.24
CA ARG A 762 -1.56 -4.05 7.18
C ARG A 762 -2.40 -3.41 6.07
N VAL A 763 -3.36 -2.55 6.40
CA VAL A 763 -4.16 -1.85 5.38
C VAL A 763 -3.28 -0.96 4.50
N LEU A 764 -2.32 -0.25 5.10
CA LEU A 764 -1.39 0.57 4.32
C LEU A 764 -0.44 -0.32 3.47
N ASP A 765 0.12 -1.37 4.06
CA ASP A 765 1.04 -2.28 3.36
C ASP A 765 0.34 -3.13 2.27
N PHE A 766 -0.98 -3.36 2.36
CA PHE A 766 -1.80 -3.94 1.27
C PHE A 766 -1.71 -3.10 0.00
N ARG A 767 -1.76 -1.77 0.15
CA ARG A 767 -1.71 -0.83 -0.96
C ARG A 767 -0.32 -0.80 -1.59
N ASP A 768 0.70 -0.88 -0.75
CA ASP A 768 2.11 -0.76 -1.16
C ASP A 768 2.78 -2.11 -1.53
N THR A 769 2.08 -3.24 -1.41
CA THR A 769 2.64 -4.55 -1.76
C THR A 769 2.90 -4.65 -3.27
N ALA A 770 4.16 -4.88 -3.64
CA ALA A 770 4.57 -5.13 -5.01
C ALA A 770 4.58 -6.63 -5.32
N PHE A 771 4.07 -7.00 -6.49
CA PHE A 771 4.22 -8.33 -7.05
C PHE A 771 5.08 -8.26 -8.30
N ILE A 772 6.08 -9.13 -8.40
CA ILE A 772 6.91 -9.32 -9.58
C ILE A 772 6.73 -10.75 -10.06
N ARG A 773 6.41 -10.95 -11.35
CA ARG A 773 6.33 -12.29 -11.93
C ARG A 773 7.72 -12.89 -12.03
N VAL A 774 7.86 -14.13 -11.60
CA VAL A 774 9.08 -14.93 -11.77
C VAL A 774 8.71 -16.28 -12.38
N GLU A 775 9.71 -17.06 -12.81
CA GLU A 775 9.45 -18.39 -13.36
C GLU A 775 8.74 -19.28 -12.32
N GLY A 776 7.54 -19.73 -12.67
CA GLY A 776 6.73 -20.61 -11.82
C GLY A 776 6.08 -19.93 -10.60
N GLY A 777 6.09 -18.59 -10.49
CA GLY A 777 5.48 -17.94 -9.33
C GLY A 777 5.64 -16.42 -9.25
N PHE A 778 5.75 -15.90 -8.03
CA PHE A 778 5.80 -14.47 -7.73
C PHE A 778 6.85 -14.15 -6.68
N ARG A 779 7.56 -13.04 -6.86
CA ARG A 779 8.25 -12.35 -5.77
C ARG A 779 7.33 -11.28 -5.20
N ILE A 780 7.21 -11.22 -3.88
CA ILE A 780 6.28 -10.36 -3.14
C ILE A 780 7.12 -9.44 -2.26
N LYS A 781 7.04 -8.13 -2.46
CA LYS A 781 7.84 -7.14 -1.72
C LYS A 781 6.95 -6.09 -1.06
N ASN A 782 7.19 -5.81 0.22
CA ASN A 782 6.41 -4.87 1.03
C ASN A 782 7.19 -4.45 2.31
N SER A 783 6.54 -3.73 3.22
CA SER A 783 7.14 -3.28 4.50
C SER A 783 7.16 -4.35 5.60
N GLY A 784 6.68 -5.57 5.33
CA GLY A 784 6.68 -6.71 6.25
C GLY A 784 5.48 -6.77 7.21
N TYR A 785 4.49 -5.89 7.04
CA TYR A 785 3.23 -5.96 7.78
C TYR A 785 2.22 -6.85 7.06
N MET A 786 2.20 -6.81 5.72
CA MET A 786 1.37 -7.69 4.91
C MET A 786 1.95 -9.10 4.87
N ARG A 787 1.32 -10.00 5.63
CA ARG A 787 1.84 -11.34 5.93
C ARG A 787 0.98 -12.48 5.41
N THR A 788 -0.10 -12.17 4.71
CA THR A 788 -0.97 -13.18 4.11
C THR A 788 -1.30 -12.79 2.68
N VAL A 789 -1.18 -13.74 1.77
CA VAL A 789 -1.77 -13.65 0.42
C VAL A 789 -2.76 -14.79 0.19
N ARG A 790 -3.81 -14.49 -0.55
CA ARG A 790 -4.89 -15.41 -0.91
C ARG A 790 -4.71 -15.84 -2.35
N LEU A 791 -4.65 -17.15 -2.58
CA LEU A 791 -4.63 -17.76 -3.91
C LEU A 791 -5.99 -18.39 -4.18
N LYS A 792 -6.42 -18.39 -5.44
CA LYS A 792 -7.45 -19.32 -5.88
C LYS A 792 -6.85 -20.71 -6.03
N LYS A 793 -7.62 -21.75 -5.70
CA LYS A 793 -7.12 -23.14 -5.78
C LYS A 793 -6.67 -23.55 -7.19
N ASP A 794 -7.25 -22.96 -8.23
CA ASP A 794 -6.86 -23.22 -9.62
C ASP A 794 -5.50 -22.64 -10.02
N MET A 795 -4.94 -21.71 -9.22
CA MET A 795 -3.56 -21.23 -9.39
C MET A 795 -2.51 -22.26 -8.95
N GLY A 796 -2.92 -23.32 -8.24
CA GLY A 796 -2.04 -24.32 -7.65
C GLY A 796 -1.71 -24.06 -6.18
N TYR A 797 -0.75 -24.81 -5.66
CA TYR A 797 -0.33 -24.84 -4.26
C TYR A 797 1.06 -24.23 -4.09
N PRO A 798 1.38 -23.63 -2.94
CA PRO A 798 2.76 -23.23 -2.62
C PRO A 798 3.70 -24.44 -2.59
N ASP A 799 4.79 -24.37 -3.34
CA ASP A 799 5.95 -25.26 -3.19
C ASP A 799 6.79 -24.74 -2.02
N LEU A 800 6.50 -25.23 -0.81
CA LEU A 800 7.17 -24.79 0.42
C LEU A 800 8.67 -25.10 0.43
N ARG A 801 9.12 -26.05 -0.40
CA ARG A 801 10.53 -26.39 -0.51
C ARG A 801 11.27 -25.37 -1.39
N ARG A 802 10.68 -24.91 -2.50
CA ARG A 802 11.30 -23.93 -3.41
C ARG A 802 11.00 -22.48 -3.06
N SER A 803 9.98 -22.23 -2.24
CA SER A 803 9.61 -20.90 -1.78
C SER A 803 10.52 -20.38 -0.66
N LEU A 804 10.69 -19.05 -0.57
CA LEU A 804 11.45 -18.37 0.47
C LEU A 804 10.55 -17.41 1.25
N GLY A 805 10.61 -17.51 2.58
CA GLY A 805 9.77 -16.73 3.50
C GLY A 805 8.28 -17.09 3.48
N VAL A 806 7.92 -18.24 2.90
CA VAL A 806 6.57 -18.82 2.96
C VAL A 806 6.54 -19.88 4.06
N LEU A 807 5.74 -19.66 5.09
CA LEU A 807 5.67 -20.51 6.29
C LEU A 807 4.75 -21.72 6.12
N GLY A 808 3.74 -21.58 5.26
CA GLY A 808 2.69 -22.57 5.09
C GLY A 808 1.45 -21.97 4.45
N PHE A 809 0.37 -22.75 4.43
CA PHE A 809 -0.92 -22.34 3.92
C PHE A 809 -2.08 -23.09 4.56
N ARG A 810 -3.25 -22.46 4.54
CA ARG A 810 -4.54 -23.04 4.95
C ARG A 810 -5.53 -23.02 3.81
N GLU A 811 -6.16 -24.15 3.54
CA GLU A 811 -7.34 -24.17 2.66
C GLU A 811 -8.57 -23.59 3.37
N HIS A 812 -9.32 -22.74 2.67
CA HIS A 812 -10.59 -22.21 3.15
C HIS A 812 -11.56 -21.99 1.97
N GLY A 813 -12.54 -22.88 1.82
CA GLY A 813 -13.42 -22.87 0.63
C GLY A 813 -12.61 -23.06 -0.66
N ASP A 814 -12.78 -22.13 -1.60
CA ASP A 814 -12.13 -22.15 -2.93
C ASP A 814 -10.78 -21.41 -2.96
N VAL A 815 -10.27 -20.99 -1.80
CA VAL A 815 -9.03 -20.23 -1.69
C VAL A 815 -8.02 -20.91 -0.76
N LEU A 816 -6.75 -20.55 -0.94
CA LEU A 816 -5.63 -20.86 -0.06
C LEU A 816 -5.15 -19.56 0.58
N TYR A 817 -5.10 -19.52 1.91
CA TYR A 817 -4.40 -18.46 2.64
C TYR A 817 -2.96 -18.89 2.84
N VAL A 818 -2.02 -18.19 2.21
CA VAL A 818 -0.58 -18.45 2.26
C VAL A 818 0.07 -17.48 3.24
N HIS A 819 0.86 -18.04 4.16
CA HIS A 819 1.43 -17.34 5.30
C HIS A 819 2.87 -16.91 4.98
N LEU A 820 3.20 -15.64 5.23
CA LEU A 820 4.51 -15.06 4.99
C LEU A 820 5.20 -14.74 6.32
N ASP A 821 6.52 -14.81 6.32
CA ASP A 821 7.37 -14.62 7.50
C ASP A 821 7.45 -13.17 8.02
N GLY A 822 6.91 -12.20 7.28
CA GLY A 822 7.01 -10.77 7.61
C GLY A 822 8.38 -10.17 7.30
N SER A 823 9.22 -10.89 6.56
CA SER A 823 10.46 -10.38 5.99
C SER A 823 10.21 -9.50 4.77
N GLY A 824 8.98 -9.21 4.33
CA GLY A 824 8.69 -8.23 3.27
C GLY A 824 9.43 -8.40 1.93
N ASP A 825 10.07 -9.54 1.69
CA ASP A 825 10.67 -9.95 0.42
C ASP A 825 10.59 -11.47 0.34
N ASN A 826 9.50 -11.96 -0.25
CA ASN A 826 9.16 -13.37 -0.27
C ASN A 826 9.17 -13.90 -1.70
N LEU A 827 9.63 -15.13 -1.87
CA LEU A 827 9.54 -15.87 -3.13
C LEU A 827 8.47 -16.96 -2.97
N LEU A 828 7.37 -16.82 -3.70
CA LEU A 828 6.30 -17.81 -3.76
C LEU A 828 6.39 -18.57 -5.07
N ILE A 829 6.78 -19.84 -5.01
CA ILE A 829 6.77 -20.77 -6.14
C ILE A 829 5.52 -21.64 -6.05
N LEU A 830 4.85 -21.86 -7.17
CA LEU A 830 3.63 -22.66 -7.25
C LEU A 830 3.88 -24.03 -7.90
N THR A 831 3.07 -25.00 -7.51
CA THR A 831 3.07 -26.38 -8.00
C THR A 831 1.64 -26.92 -8.07
N ASP A 832 1.39 -27.94 -8.88
CA ASP A 832 0.03 -28.48 -9.09
C ASP A 832 -0.50 -29.24 -7.86
N LYS A 833 0.37 -29.67 -6.95
CA LYS A 833 0.01 -30.47 -5.77
C LYS A 833 0.73 -29.98 -4.53
N ALA A 834 0.03 -29.98 -3.39
CA ALA A 834 0.66 -29.77 -2.10
C ALA A 834 1.81 -30.78 -1.88
N ALA A 835 3.02 -30.27 -1.65
CA ALA A 835 4.20 -31.06 -1.43
C ALA A 835 4.12 -31.80 -0.08
N ALA A 836 4.31 -33.12 -0.08
CA ALA A 836 4.23 -33.95 1.13
C ALA A 836 5.59 -34.12 1.85
N ASP A 837 6.67 -33.64 1.24
CA ASP A 837 8.05 -33.77 1.72
C ASP A 837 8.52 -32.59 2.59
N TRP A 838 7.71 -31.53 2.72
CA TRP A 838 8.00 -30.34 3.54
C TRP A 838 6.93 -30.11 4.62
N ALA A 839 7.31 -29.51 5.74
CA ALA A 839 6.37 -29.16 6.82
C ALA A 839 5.57 -27.90 6.45
N ASN A 840 4.27 -27.93 6.72
CA ASN A 840 3.33 -26.84 6.44
C ASN A 840 2.74 -26.29 7.75
N LEU A 841 3.02 -25.02 8.06
CA LEU A 841 2.27 -24.30 9.09
C LEU A 841 0.84 -24.08 8.60
N VAL A 842 -0.10 -24.90 9.06
CA VAL A 842 -1.50 -24.85 8.62
C VAL A 842 -2.20 -23.63 9.22
N SER A 843 -2.09 -23.44 10.53
CA SER A 843 -2.62 -22.24 11.17
C SER A 843 -1.97 -21.94 12.52
N THR A 844 -1.97 -20.67 12.93
CA THR A 844 -1.63 -20.25 14.29
C THR A 844 -2.30 -18.93 14.65
N ASN A 845 -2.53 -18.67 15.94
CA ASN A 845 -2.93 -17.36 16.46
C ASN A 845 -1.74 -16.45 16.80
N ALA A 846 -0.52 -16.88 16.48
CA ALA A 846 0.72 -16.15 16.71
C ALA A 846 1.20 -15.41 15.46
N ILE A 847 2.09 -14.44 15.68
CA ILE A 847 2.81 -13.68 14.66
C ILE A 847 4.25 -14.16 14.61
N THR A 848 4.82 -14.25 13.40
CA THR A 848 6.22 -14.62 13.19
C THR A 848 7.16 -13.50 13.64
N ARG A 849 8.07 -13.83 14.56
CA ARG A 849 9.16 -12.95 15.00
C ARG A 849 10.42 -13.16 14.18
N ASN A 850 10.77 -14.42 13.97
CA ASN A 850 11.95 -14.81 13.24
C ASN A 850 11.66 -16.06 12.41
N TYR A 851 12.24 -16.14 11.22
CA TYR A 851 12.18 -17.31 10.36
C TYR A 851 13.54 -17.49 9.69
N LEU A 852 14.16 -18.65 9.90
CA LEU A 852 15.43 -19.00 9.32
C LEU A 852 15.27 -20.26 8.48
N ARG A 853 15.55 -20.15 7.19
CA ARG A 853 15.64 -21.32 6.32
C ARG A 853 16.97 -22.02 6.54
N THR A 854 16.94 -23.33 6.81
CA THR A 854 18.15 -24.16 6.88
C THR A 854 18.30 -24.98 5.59
N ALA A 855 19.42 -25.70 5.43
CA ALA A 855 19.71 -26.47 4.23
C ALA A 855 18.63 -27.53 3.92
N ASN A 856 18.08 -28.15 4.96
CA ASN A 856 17.10 -29.22 4.87
C ASN A 856 15.88 -28.97 5.78
N GLY A 857 15.56 -27.72 6.13
CA GLY A 857 14.48 -27.45 7.07
C GLY A 857 14.27 -25.97 7.36
N PHE A 858 13.74 -25.67 8.54
CA PHE A 858 13.61 -24.29 9.03
C PHE A 858 13.54 -24.20 10.55
N GLU A 859 13.82 -23.00 11.05
CA GLU A 859 13.58 -22.56 12.43
C GLU A 859 12.61 -21.37 12.40
N LEU A 860 11.64 -21.38 13.30
CA LEU A 860 10.56 -20.39 13.34
C LEU A 860 10.26 -20.00 14.78
N GLU A 861 10.29 -18.70 15.06
CA GLU A 861 9.90 -18.12 16.35
C GLU A 861 8.56 -17.40 16.22
N LEU A 862 7.63 -17.75 17.11
CA LEU A 862 6.26 -17.25 17.13
C LEU A 862 5.97 -16.54 18.47
N GLU A 863 5.24 -15.43 18.40
CA GLU A 863 4.73 -14.70 19.57
C GLU A 863 3.23 -14.41 19.41
N ALA A 864 2.46 -14.60 20.47
CA ALA A 864 1.02 -14.32 20.51
C ALA A 864 0.63 -13.49 21.74
N TYR A 865 -0.47 -12.74 21.60
CA TYR A 865 -1.07 -11.97 22.70
C TYR A 865 -1.89 -12.82 23.68
N ILE A 866 -2.31 -14.01 23.24
CA ILE A 866 -3.04 -15.00 24.04
C ILE A 866 -2.29 -16.34 23.94
N PRO A 867 -2.58 -17.32 24.81
CA PRO A 867 -1.93 -18.64 24.72
C PRO A 867 -1.94 -19.20 23.29
N ILE A 868 -0.77 -19.60 22.82
CA ILE A 868 -0.53 -20.04 21.45
C ILE A 868 -1.30 -21.33 21.20
N GLU A 869 -1.95 -21.34 20.04
CA GLU A 869 -2.45 -22.53 19.40
C GLU A 869 -1.92 -22.57 17.98
N LEU A 870 -1.19 -23.62 17.65
CA LEU A 870 -0.67 -23.84 16.30
C LEU A 870 -1.01 -25.24 15.80
N GLU A 871 -1.20 -25.32 14.50
CA GLU A 871 -1.46 -26.54 13.75
C GLU A 871 -0.44 -26.64 12.62
N ILE A 872 0.32 -27.73 12.61
CA ILE A 872 1.34 -28.00 11.60
C ILE A 872 1.05 -29.37 11.01
N ASP A 873 1.13 -29.46 9.68
CA ASP A 873 1.30 -30.74 8.99
C ASP A 873 2.80 -30.97 8.81
N THR A 874 3.35 -31.98 9.50
CA THR A 874 4.79 -32.22 9.47
C THR A 874 5.29 -32.69 8.10
N GLY A 875 4.40 -33.17 7.22
CA GLY A 875 4.80 -33.87 6.01
C GLY A 875 5.76 -35.02 6.34
N ALA A 876 6.84 -35.13 5.58
CA ALA A 876 7.92 -36.07 5.83
C ALA A 876 8.93 -35.62 6.91
N CYS A 877 8.85 -34.37 7.38
CA CYS A 877 9.82 -33.78 8.28
C CYS A 877 9.67 -34.25 9.74
N GLU A 878 10.75 -34.18 10.49
CA GLU A 878 10.75 -34.24 11.94
C GLU A 878 10.57 -32.82 12.48
N VAL A 879 9.45 -32.56 13.15
CA VAL A 879 9.11 -31.24 13.70
C VAL A 879 9.13 -31.28 15.22
N LYS A 880 9.75 -30.29 15.84
CA LYS A 880 9.70 -30.06 17.29
C LYS A 880 9.11 -28.68 17.55
N VAL A 881 8.38 -28.57 18.67
CA VAL A 881 7.92 -27.29 19.21
C VAL A 881 8.42 -27.18 20.65
N ASN A 882 9.19 -26.13 20.95
CA ASN A 882 9.86 -25.94 22.24
C ASN A 882 10.68 -27.18 22.66
N GLY A 883 11.38 -27.79 21.70
CA GLY A 883 12.17 -29.01 21.89
C GLY A 883 11.36 -30.32 21.98
N LEU A 884 10.03 -30.29 21.98
CA LEU A 884 9.17 -31.47 22.05
C LEU A 884 8.79 -31.95 20.65
N PRO A 885 9.02 -33.23 20.29
CA PRO A 885 8.67 -33.75 18.96
C PRO A 885 7.16 -33.82 18.76
N LEU A 886 6.70 -33.41 17.58
CA LEU A 886 5.32 -33.58 17.14
C LEU A 886 5.10 -34.96 16.49
N VAL A 887 3.85 -35.44 16.55
CA VAL A 887 3.44 -36.65 15.84
C VAL A 887 3.45 -36.37 14.34
N LYS A 888 3.91 -37.34 13.53
CA LYS A 888 3.90 -37.21 12.07
C LYS A 888 2.50 -36.96 11.51
N GLY A 889 2.42 -36.13 10.48
CA GLY A 889 1.19 -35.66 9.85
C GLY A 889 0.66 -34.41 10.54
N ARG A 890 -0.66 -34.27 10.59
CA ARG A 890 -1.32 -33.09 11.15
C ARG A 890 -1.32 -33.15 12.67
N ALA A 891 -0.62 -32.22 13.31
CA ALA A 891 -0.44 -32.13 14.75
C ALA A 891 -0.87 -30.75 15.27
N HIS A 892 -1.39 -30.74 16.50
CA HIS A 892 -1.76 -29.53 17.22
C HIS A 892 -0.87 -29.34 18.43
N PHE A 893 -0.49 -28.10 18.69
CA PHE A 893 0.24 -27.70 19.87
C PHE A 893 -0.46 -26.53 20.55
N LYS A 894 -0.45 -26.55 21.89
CA LYS A 894 -0.90 -25.46 22.75
C LYS A 894 0.23 -25.09 23.70
N GLY A 895 0.53 -23.80 23.80
CA GLY A 895 1.62 -23.29 24.63
C GLY A 895 1.23 -22.04 25.42
N GLU A 896 2.24 -21.39 25.99
CA GLU A 896 2.10 -20.04 26.56
C GLU A 896 2.10 -18.99 25.43
N PHE A 897 2.81 -17.88 25.57
CA PHE A 897 2.76 -16.76 24.61
C PHE A 897 3.81 -16.86 23.49
N ASN A 898 4.79 -17.77 23.60
CA ASN A 898 5.86 -17.95 22.61
C ASN A 898 6.02 -19.43 22.23
N ALA A 899 6.45 -19.67 20.99
CA ALA A 899 6.79 -21.00 20.51
C ALA A 899 7.97 -20.95 19.53
N GLU A 900 8.91 -21.86 19.71
CA GLU A 900 10.03 -22.14 18.80
C GLU A 900 9.73 -23.44 18.07
N VAL A 901 9.66 -23.37 16.73
CA VAL A 901 9.42 -24.52 15.87
C VAL A 901 10.70 -24.84 15.10
N GLU A 902 11.17 -26.06 15.24
CA GLU A 902 12.29 -26.60 14.48
C GLU A 902 11.76 -27.70 13.56
N ALA A 903 12.01 -27.61 12.25
CA ALA A 903 11.67 -28.63 11.29
C ALA A 903 12.91 -29.11 10.54
N VAL A 904 13.13 -30.42 10.51
CA VAL A 904 14.19 -31.08 9.73
C VAL A 904 13.55 -32.04 8.73
N CYS A 905 13.67 -31.72 7.46
CA CYS A 905 13.06 -32.43 6.34
C CYS A 905 14.09 -33.32 5.63
N PRO A 906 13.63 -34.41 4.99
CA PRO A 906 14.51 -35.26 4.18
C PRO A 906 14.99 -34.53 2.91
N ASP A 907 16.17 -34.95 2.44
CA ASP A 907 16.76 -34.48 1.17
C ASP A 907 15.92 -34.88 -0.06
#